data_AF-R7FZE7-F1
#
_entry.id   AF-R7FZE7-F1
#
_cell.length_a   1.000
_cell.length_b   1.000
_cell.length_c   1.000
_cell.angle_alpha   90.00
_cell.angle_beta   90.00
_cell.angle_gamma   90.00
#
_symmetry.space_group_name_H-M   'P 1'
#
loop_
_entity.id
_entity.type
_entity.pdbx_description
1 polymer ?
#
loop_
_entity_poly.entity_id
_entity_poly.type
_entity_poly.pdbx_seq_one_letter_code
_entity_poly.pdbx_strand_id
1 'polypeptide(L)'
;MKNFLCLFLAFIICFAVTACSASNGKETTADTKTTESTTKPDAPPEPSDKPGENKMITQKAGKYASIVYNPAYCSVSAEIRKGVGSKEEITLRIKMFGGYSFDGWSQISALPNENATVYVSDAAGKRAAKKLAELVGGTLLLSNEAEYTFTASKDINVYANYSVSVIYNANGGTAKDGGELYTQKYSVVMYKCPNTLPDKGYFVRDGYTLVEYNTKADGSGTAVGLGSRIATGGESSMELYCIWKKQSPSSDFEYTSGDSGISISKYTGKDKNIVIPEIIDGKNVYKIEKSAFAGSDIEYVVIPKTVTKAEDGAFSDCSSLETLVIFDTLTNVSDESFENCGKLKNLRINAALDHYASVTDGNNKIDRVIWAKTTGKKLIVIVGGSGSINGFDSAAISEKYGDEYVIINLGTNANISATIYFEYLSSVLDKDDIILWAPEAGEYVLGYTAMHIRAWEFQSGHYDIFRSVDISKYTKVFSSFASYARAHKSSEEPFDAFMLSSSDYKIPYYNEYGDAIEPRAHQEKSYKGEYSYSFEKCGSGFEKGAYDYMASVIESMTSRDIKVWLVYAAMDKEAEKSFDDFMDKFTAAVKEKYKGTEVISDYHNILMEDKYMSDSAWHLTLEGAAKRTKTVISDLNKKLGK
;
A
#
# COMPACT_ATOMS: atom_id res chain seq x y z
N MET A 1 14.41 5.63 -65.89
CA MET A 1 15.04 6.93 -65.53
C MET A 1 15.82 6.65 -64.24
N LYS A 2 17.16 6.69 -64.21
CA LYS A 2 18.07 7.87 -64.18
C LYS A 2 17.75 8.80 -62.99
N ASN A 3 18.65 9.26 -62.10
CA ASN A 3 20.08 9.09 -61.73
C ASN A 3 20.20 9.50 -60.22
N PHE A 4 21.25 9.35 -59.38
CA PHE A 4 22.62 8.76 -59.34
C PHE A 4 22.91 8.41 -57.83
N LEU A 5 24.02 7.85 -57.29
CA LEU A 5 25.49 8.09 -57.35
C LEU A 5 25.94 9.43 -56.71
N CYS A 6 26.99 9.57 -55.89
CA CYS A 6 28.13 8.69 -55.48
C CYS A 6 28.31 8.71 -53.93
N LEU A 7 29.05 7.86 -53.19
CA LEU A 7 30.10 6.83 -53.43
C LEU A 7 31.57 7.33 -53.48
N PHE A 8 32.39 6.76 -52.56
CA PHE A 8 33.87 6.71 -52.39
C PHE A 8 34.41 7.37 -51.10
N LEU A 9 35.57 7.01 -50.52
CA LEU A 9 36.26 5.74 -50.13
C LEU A 9 37.67 6.13 -49.60
N ALA A 10 38.31 5.24 -48.84
CA ALA A 10 39.77 4.98 -48.84
C ALA A 10 40.80 5.89 -48.08
N PHE A 11 41.45 5.23 -47.10
CA PHE A 11 42.91 4.98 -46.99
C PHE A 11 43.78 5.64 -45.89
N ILE A 12 44.17 4.79 -44.92
CA ILE A 12 45.54 4.39 -44.51
C ILE A 12 46.60 5.49 -44.26
N ILE A 13 47.23 5.44 -43.06
CA ILE A 13 48.69 5.23 -42.86
C ILE A 13 48.97 4.81 -41.41
N CYS A 14 49.89 3.84 -41.23
CA CYS A 14 50.38 3.38 -39.93
C CYS A 14 51.66 4.13 -39.52
N PHE A 15 51.98 4.16 -38.22
CA PHE A 15 53.37 4.21 -37.78
C PHE A 15 53.58 3.36 -36.52
N ALA A 16 54.71 2.64 -36.46
CA ALA A 16 55.13 1.82 -35.34
C ALA A 16 56.65 1.91 -35.16
N VAL A 17 57.10 2.10 -33.92
CA VAL A 17 58.49 2.17 -33.45
C VAL A 17 58.43 1.64 -31.99
N THR A 18 58.93 0.46 -31.57
CA THR A 18 60.23 -0.24 -31.77
C THR A 18 61.37 0.44 -30.98
N ALA A 19 62.09 -0.16 -30.03
CA ALA A 19 62.02 -1.44 -29.32
C ALA A 19 62.96 -1.41 -28.08
N CYS A 20 63.35 -2.59 -27.55
CA CYS A 20 64.41 -2.85 -26.55
C CYS A 20 64.09 -2.48 -25.07
N SER A 21 64.64 -3.18 -24.07
CA SER A 21 65.56 -4.33 -24.04
C SER A 21 65.26 -5.31 -22.89
N ALA A 22 65.71 -6.56 -23.00
CA ALA A 22 65.52 -7.61 -21.99
C ALA A 22 66.85 -8.18 -21.45
N SER A 23 66.85 -8.74 -20.22
CA SER A 23 67.83 -9.77 -19.80
C SER A 23 67.41 -10.55 -18.52
N ASN A 24 67.14 -11.85 -18.69
CA ASN A 24 67.51 -13.03 -17.86
C ASN A 24 67.43 -13.00 -16.31
N GLY A 25 66.79 -14.03 -15.69
CA GLY A 25 66.65 -14.11 -14.22
C GLY A 25 66.56 -15.48 -13.49
N LYS A 26 66.41 -16.64 -14.18
CA LYS A 26 66.35 -18.02 -13.61
C LYS A 26 65.18 -18.39 -12.67
N GLU A 27 65.07 -19.69 -12.40
CA GLU A 27 63.97 -20.38 -11.70
C GLU A 27 64.15 -20.43 -10.17
N THR A 28 63.04 -20.48 -9.43
CA THR A 28 62.81 -21.50 -8.36
C THR A 28 61.31 -21.65 -8.08
N THR A 29 60.94 -22.71 -7.35
CA THR A 29 59.56 -23.22 -7.24
C THR A 29 58.75 -22.65 -6.08
N ALA A 30 57.43 -22.55 -6.30
CA ALA A 30 56.34 -22.64 -5.33
C ALA A 30 56.30 -21.63 -4.17
N ASP A 31 55.28 -20.75 -4.22
CA ASP A 31 54.44 -20.50 -3.04
C ASP A 31 53.02 -20.08 -3.48
N THR A 32 51.99 -20.84 -3.12
CA THR A 32 50.59 -20.54 -3.49
C THR A 32 49.99 -19.48 -2.58
N LYS A 33 50.40 -18.22 -2.79
CA LYS A 33 49.65 -17.08 -2.26
C LYS A 33 48.41 -16.83 -3.13
N THR A 34 47.25 -17.14 -2.57
CA THR A 34 45.97 -16.61 -3.02
C THR A 34 46.05 -15.09 -3.03
N THR A 35 46.14 -14.49 -4.22
CA THR A 35 45.92 -13.07 -4.41
C THR A 35 44.45 -12.80 -4.12
N GLU A 36 44.16 -12.25 -2.94
CA GLU A 36 42.89 -11.57 -2.72
C GLU A 36 42.76 -10.48 -3.80
N SER A 37 41.84 -10.70 -4.74
CA SER A 37 41.45 -9.69 -5.72
C SER A 37 40.76 -8.56 -4.95
N THR A 38 41.55 -7.58 -4.51
CA THR A 38 41.05 -6.35 -3.88
C THR A 38 40.46 -5.45 -4.95
N THR A 39 39.31 -5.90 -5.51
CA THR A 39 38.36 -5.00 -6.14
C THR A 39 38.12 -3.84 -5.17
N LYS A 40 38.30 -2.61 -5.65
CA LYS A 40 37.83 -1.43 -4.92
C LYS A 40 36.35 -1.69 -4.59
N PRO A 41 35.88 -1.42 -3.36
CA PRO A 41 34.45 -1.33 -3.13
C PRO A 41 33.94 -0.20 -4.03
N ASP A 42 32.94 -0.51 -4.86
CA ASP A 42 32.42 0.48 -5.80
C ASP A 42 31.90 1.69 -5.04
N ALA A 43 32.43 2.86 -5.42
CA ALA A 43 31.74 4.10 -5.16
C ALA A 43 30.63 4.26 -6.21
N PRO A 44 29.49 4.89 -5.87
CA PRO A 44 28.62 5.46 -6.88
C PRO A 44 29.42 6.27 -7.91
N PRO A 45 29.05 6.25 -9.20
CA PRO A 45 29.65 7.14 -10.19
C PRO A 45 29.37 8.61 -9.81
N GLU A 46 30.07 9.54 -10.46
CA GLU A 46 29.81 10.97 -10.22
C GLU A 46 28.32 11.30 -10.48
N PRO A 47 27.72 12.17 -9.64
CA PRO A 47 26.27 12.32 -9.62
C PRO A 47 25.78 12.92 -10.94
N SER A 48 24.77 12.28 -11.54
CA SER A 48 24.11 12.82 -12.73
C SER A 48 23.55 14.23 -12.46
N ASP A 49 23.76 15.15 -13.40
CA ASP A 49 23.09 16.46 -13.44
C ASP A 49 21.66 16.40 -13.99
N LYS A 50 21.17 15.21 -14.34
CA LYS A 50 19.83 14.99 -14.93
C LYS A 50 19.09 13.84 -14.23
N PRO A 51 17.73 13.91 -14.16
CA PRO A 51 16.89 12.78 -13.77
C PRO A 51 17.21 11.51 -14.55
N GLY A 52 17.21 10.38 -13.86
CA GLY A 52 17.14 9.04 -14.45
C GLY A 52 15.70 8.53 -14.55
N GLU A 53 15.54 7.22 -14.70
CA GLU A 53 14.23 6.57 -14.70
C GLU A 53 13.54 6.64 -13.34
N ASN A 54 12.19 6.65 -13.34
CA ASN A 54 11.37 6.52 -12.14
C ASN A 54 11.31 5.05 -11.69
N LYS A 55 12.42 4.57 -11.12
CA LYS A 55 12.59 3.21 -10.59
C LYS A 55 13.41 3.30 -9.31
N MET A 56 12.97 2.65 -8.24
CA MET A 56 13.81 2.49 -7.05
C MET A 56 15.05 1.65 -7.40
N ILE A 57 16.24 2.15 -7.09
CA ILE A 57 17.50 1.42 -7.26
C ILE A 57 18.26 1.33 -5.94
N THR A 58 19.09 0.29 -5.82
CA THR A 58 19.97 0.05 -4.68
C THR A 58 21.43 0.04 -5.15
N GLN A 59 22.30 0.79 -4.49
CA GLN A 59 23.70 0.96 -4.89
C GLN A 59 24.64 0.84 -3.68
N LYS A 60 25.66 -0.01 -3.76
CA LYS A 60 26.69 -0.11 -2.70
C LYS A 60 27.45 1.23 -2.58
N ALA A 61 27.79 1.58 -1.34
CA ALA A 61 28.67 2.67 -0.98
C ALA A 61 29.65 2.15 0.08
N GLY A 62 30.83 1.74 -0.36
CA GLY A 62 31.78 1.01 0.50
C GLY A 62 31.38 -0.46 0.67
N LYS A 63 32.02 -1.13 1.63
CA LYS A 63 31.66 -2.50 2.00
C LYS A 63 30.30 -2.56 2.70
N TYR A 64 30.00 -1.61 3.58
CA TYR A 64 28.94 -1.77 4.59
C TYR A 64 27.60 -1.04 4.33
N ALA A 65 27.49 -0.13 3.36
CA ALA A 65 26.22 0.56 3.09
C ALA A 65 25.66 0.24 1.70
N SER A 66 24.35 0.03 1.64
CA SER A 66 23.57 -0.06 0.40
C SER A 66 22.57 1.10 0.38
N ILE A 67 22.72 2.01 -0.57
CA ILE A 67 21.94 3.25 -0.66
C ILE A 67 20.76 3.02 -1.60
N VAL A 68 19.55 3.31 -1.13
CA VAL A 68 18.30 3.04 -1.85
C VAL A 68 17.62 4.36 -2.19
N TYR A 69 17.47 4.66 -3.48
CA TYR A 69 16.92 5.96 -3.94
C TYR A 69 16.23 5.84 -5.30
N ASN A 70 15.55 6.92 -5.73
CA ASN A 70 14.89 7.01 -7.03
C ASN A 70 15.62 8.03 -7.93
N PRO A 71 16.25 7.60 -9.04
CA PRO A 71 17.00 8.46 -9.94
C PRO A 71 16.18 9.58 -10.60
N ALA A 72 14.86 9.45 -10.69
CA ALA A 72 14.00 10.52 -11.20
C ALA A 72 13.96 11.74 -10.27
N TYR A 73 14.12 11.53 -8.96
CA TYR A 73 13.94 12.57 -7.93
C TYR A 73 15.27 13.06 -7.34
N CYS A 74 16.32 12.24 -7.35
CA CYS A 74 17.66 12.64 -6.92
C CYS A 74 18.78 11.81 -7.54
N SER A 75 19.98 12.38 -7.61
CA SER A 75 21.24 11.64 -7.74
C SER A 75 21.97 11.59 -6.39
N VAL A 76 22.66 10.48 -6.14
CA VAL A 76 23.48 10.28 -4.93
C VAL A 76 24.89 9.88 -5.35
N SER A 77 25.89 10.41 -4.67
CA SER A 77 27.28 9.99 -4.77
C SER A 77 27.85 9.73 -3.37
N ALA A 78 28.89 8.90 -3.24
CA ALA A 78 29.48 8.58 -1.94
C ALA A 78 31.02 8.67 -1.92
N GLU A 79 31.55 9.38 -0.93
CA GLU A 79 32.97 9.38 -0.56
C GLU A 79 33.17 8.43 0.63
N ILE A 80 34.05 7.44 0.47
CA ILE A 80 34.29 6.38 1.46
C ILE A 80 35.68 6.58 2.07
N ARG A 81 35.74 6.67 3.40
CA ARG A 81 36.96 6.84 4.19
C ARG A 81 37.13 5.69 5.17
N LYS A 82 38.39 5.31 5.43
CA LYS A 82 38.72 4.22 6.36
C LYS A 82 38.64 4.75 7.79
N GLY A 83 37.65 4.28 8.56
CA GLY A 83 37.43 4.66 9.95
C GLY A 83 38.35 3.92 10.93
N VAL A 84 38.12 4.12 12.22
CA VAL A 84 38.89 3.46 13.28
C VAL A 84 38.48 1.99 13.41
N GLY A 85 39.43 1.07 13.20
CA GLY A 85 39.21 -0.37 13.26
C GLY A 85 38.63 -0.95 11.95
N SER A 86 37.57 -1.74 12.07
CA SER A 86 36.83 -2.33 10.93
C SER A 86 35.70 -1.43 10.39
N LYS A 87 35.71 -0.14 10.74
CA LYS A 87 34.68 0.84 10.36
C LYS A 87 34.98 1.54 9.04
N GLU A 88 33.93 1.83 8.28
CA GLU A 88 33.94 2.77 7.16
C GLU A 88 33.20 4.05 7.57
N GLU A 89 33.78 5.21 7.28
CA GLU A 89 33.11 6.51 7.31
C GLU A 89 32.63 6.80 5.89
N ILE A 90 31.32 6.99 5.70
CA ILE A 90 30.68 7.07 4.39
C ILE A 90 29.95 8.41 4.32
N THR A 91 30.35 9.24 3.36
CA THR A 91 29.80 10.59 3.13
C THR A 91 29.00 10.60 1.85
N LEU A 92 27.68 10.65 1.96
CA LEU A 92 26.76 10.74 0.83
C LEU A 92 26.53 12.21 0.47
N ARG A 93 26.60 12.53 -0.83
CA ARG A 93 26.17 13.82 -1.39
C ARG A 93 24.94 13.58 -2.26
N ILE A 94 23.86 14.30 -1.97
CA ILE A 94 22.57 14.20 -2.64
C ILE A 94 22.34 15.47 -3.45
N LYS A 95 21.84 15.31 -4.67
CA LYS A 95 21.33 16.40 -5.51
C LYS A 95 19.91 16.04 -5.95
N MET A 96 18.93 16.87 -5.56
CA MET A 96 17.53 16.71 -5.93
C MET A 96 17.27 17.24 -7.33
N PHE A 97 16.25 16.69 -7.98
CA PHE A 97 15.73 17.15 -9.26
C PHE A 97 14.28 17.64 -9.13
N GLY A 98 13.76 18.30 -10.17
CA GLY A 98 12.39 18.84 -10.17
C GLY A 98 12.16 19.86 -9.04
N GLY A 99 10.93 19.92 -8.53
CA GLY A 99 10.59 20.68 -7.32
C GLY A 99 10.78 19.89 -6.02
N TYR A 100 11.40 18.71 -6.07
CA TYR A 100 11.61 17.88 -4.88
C TYR A 100 12.66 18.51 -3.95
N SER A 101 12.45 18.38 -2.64
CA SER A 101 13.44 18.70 -1.61
C SER A 101 13.89 17.43 -0.90
N PHE A 102 15.15 17.38 -0.50
CA PHE A 102 15.70 16.27 0.27
C PHE A 102 15.12 16.26 1.69
N ASP A 103 14.71 15.09 2.16
CA ASP A 103 13.95 14.93 3.42
C ASP A 103 14.63 13.95 4.40
N GLY A 104 15.96 13.87 4.32
CA GLY A 104 16.77 13.03 5.20
C GLY A 104 16.91 11.58 4.75
N TRP A 105 17.41 10.76 5.67
CA TRP A 105 17.70 9.34 5.45
C TRP A 105 17.01 8.49 6.51
N SER A 106 16.54 7.31 6.13
CA SER A 106 16.06 6.26 7.05
C SER A 106 16.83 4.95 6.87
N GLN A 107 16.96 4.14 7.94
CA GLN A 107 17.64 2.82 7.89
C GLN A 107 16.65 1.65 7.76
N ILE A 108 15.46 1.83 8.32
CA ILE A 108 14.27 1.00 8.19
C ILE A 108 13.12 1.99 7.97
N SER A 109 12.07 1.57 7.25
CA SER A 109 11.00 2.40 6.68
C SER A 109 10.57 3.61 7.52
N ALA A 110 11.02 4.80 7.09
CA ALA A 110 10.46 6.11 7.42
C ALA A 110 10.35 6.48 8.92
N LEU A 111 11.49 6.77 9.54
CA LEU A 111 11.62 8.04 10.28
C LEU A 111 12.94 8.73 9.88
N PRO A 112 12.98 10.06 9.84
CA PRO A 112 14.25 10.77 9.98
C PRO A 112 14.81 10.41 11.36
N ASN A 113 15.94 9.72 11.42
CA ASN A 113 16.59 9.41 12.70
C ASN A 113 17.03 10.73 13.34
N GLU A 114 16.33 11.15 14.40
CA GLU A 114 16.57 12.40 15.14
C GLU A 114 17.98 12.49 15.75
N ASN A 115 18.62 11.33 15.99
CA ASN A 115 20.01 11.20 16.43
C ASN A 115 21.02 11.03 15.28
N ALA A 116 20.59 11.11 14.02
CA ALA A 116 21.49 11.14 12.88
C ALA A 116 22.32 12.42 12.86
N THR A 117 23.62 12.28 12.61
CA THR A 117 24.54 13.41 12.47
C THR A 117 24.49 13.95 11.04
N VAL A 118 23.89 15.12 10.85
CA VAL A 118 23.92 15.85 9.57
C VAL A 118 25.06 16.86 9.57
N TYR A 119 25.66 17.09 8.40
CA TYR A 119 26.83 17.95 8.23
C TYR A 119 26.44 19.21 7.46
N VAL A 120 26.08 20.26 8.21
CA VAL A 120 25.66 21.53 7.62
C VAL A 120 26.90 22.33 7.25
N SER A 121 26.99 22.75 5.97
CA SER A 121 28.01 23.71 5.52
C SER A 121 27.48 25.13 5.71
N ASP A 122 28.31 26.04 6.22
CA ASP A 122 28.01 27.47 6.18
C ASP A 122 28.27 28.08 4.78
N ALA A 123 27.95 29.37 4.61
CA ALA A 123 28.15 30.09 3.35
C ALA A 123 29.63 30.26 2.93
N ALA A 124 30.59 29.86 3.77
CA ALA A 124 32.01 29.77 3.45
C ALA A 124 32.47 28.32 3.20
N GLY A 125 31.54 27.36 3.10
CA GLY A 125 31.81 25.94 2.87
C GLY A 125 32.31 25.17 4.10
N LYS A 126 32.31 25.79 5.28
CA LYS A 126 32.81 25.15 6.50
C LYS A 126 31.73 24.23 7.10
N ARG A 127 32.04 22.94 7.18
CA ARG A 127 31.14 21.90 7.69
C ARG A 127 31.12 21.85 9.21
N ALA A 128 29.92 21.73 9.77
CA ALA A 128 29.67 21.48 11.18
C ALA A 128 28.74 20.27 11.34
N ALA A 129 29.16 19.29 12.14
CA ALA A 129 28.32 18.18 12.56
C ALA A 129 27.26 18.68 13.55
N LYS A 130 26.00 18.29 13.35
CA LYS A 130 24.86 18.53 14.24
C LYS A 130 23.99 17.29 14.29
N LYS A 131 23.30 17.01 15.40
CA LYS A 131 22.17 16.08 15.33
C LYS A 131 21.04 16.72 14.54
N LEU A 132 20.22 15.89 13.89
CA LEU A 132 19.06 16.36 13.15
C LEU A 132 18.07 17.13 14.04
N ALA A 133 17.92 16.73 15.32
CA ALA A 133 17.10 17.44 16.32
C ALA A 133 17.70 18.76 16.85
N GLU A 134 18.97 19.07 16.60
CA GLU A 134 19.65 20.29 17.10
C GLU A 134 19.50 21.50 16.14
N LEU A 135 18.62 21.36 15.14
CA LEU A 135 18.31 22.37 14.14
C LEU A 135 16.99 23.06 14.52
N VAL A 136 17.09 24.34 14.86
CA VAL A 136 16.05 25.11 15.54
C VAL A 136 14.72 25.08 14.77
N GLY A 137 13.66 24.61 15.43
CA GLY A 137 12.29 24.65 14.92
C GLY A 137 11.71 23.32 14.44
N GLY A 138 12.49 22.23 14.42
CA GLY A 138 11.97 20.87 14.18
C GLY A 138 11.55 20.55 12.74
N THR A 139 11.49 21.53 11.84
CA THR A 139 11.30 21.29 10.41
C THR A 139 12.56 20.69 9.78
N LEU A 140 12.38 19.67 8.93
CA LEU A 140 13.47 19.09 8.13
C LEU A 140 14.21 20.15 7.30
N LEU A 141 15.54 19.98 7.14
CA LEU A 141 16.37 20.83 6.27
C LEU A 141 16.16 20.48 4.79
N LEU A 142 14.95 20.80 4.33
CA LEU A 142 14.47 20.69 2.96
C LEU A 142 15.40 21.48 2.03
N SER A 143 16.26 20.77 1.32
CA SER A 143 17.34 21.33 0.51
C SER A 143 17.44 20.62 -0.84
N ASN A 144 17.93 21.33 -1.86
CA ASN A 144 18.11 20.77 -3.20
C ASN A 144 19.47 20.07 -3.35
N GLU A 145 20.45 20.41 -2.51
CA GLU A 145 21.72 19.71 -2.39
C GLU A 145 22.05 19.53 -0.91
N ALA A 146 22.52 18.34 -0.52
CA ALA A 146 22.79 17.98 0.87
C ALA A 146 24.02 17.06 0.98
N GLU A 147 24.69 17.06 2.14
CA GLU A 147 25.72 16.08 2.48
C GLU A 147 25.46 15.44 3.84
N TYR A 148 25.68 14.12 3.93
CA TYR A 148 25.42 13.31 5.10
C TYR A 148 26.53 12.28 5.33
N THR A 149 27.22 12.37 6.47
CA THR A 149 28.29 11.43 6.84
C THR A 149 27.87 10.55 8.01
N PHE A 150 28.02 9.24 7.86
CA PHE A 150 27.79 8.25 8.91
C PHE A 150 28.93 7.23 8.97
N THR A 151 28.93 6.37 9.99
CA THR A 151 29.92 5.31 10.17
C THR A 151 29.25 3.94 10.23
N ALA A 152 29.72 2.99 9.42
CA ALA A 152 29.20 1.63 9.35
C ALA A 152 30.29 0.58 9.63
N SER A 153 29.90 -0.56 10.20
CA SER A 153 30.76 -1.74 10.45
C SER A 153 30.02 -3.08 10.37
N LYS A 154 28.79 -3.04 9.87
CA LYS A 154 27.89 -4.14 9.53
C LYS A 154 27.05 -3.66 8.35
N ASP A 155 26.53 -4.56 7.53
CA ASP A 155 25.67 -4.17 6.41
C ASP A 155 24.43 -3.40 6.89
N ILE A 156 24.15 -2.28 6.23
CA ILE A 156 22.95 -1.45 6.42
C ILE A 156 22.38 -1.01 5.07
N ASN A 157 21.06 -0.91 4.99
CA ASN A 157 20.38 -0.16 3.93
C ASN A 157 20.16 1.29 4.40
N VAL A 158 20.21 2.25 3.47
CA VAL A 158 20.02 3.67 3.75
C VAL A 158 19.12 4.27 2.66
N TYR A 159 17.89 4.63 3.01
CA TYR A 159 16.84 5.03 2.08
C TYR A 159 16.75 6.56 1.97
N ALA A 160 16.83 7.10 0.76
CA ALA A 160 16.68 8.53 0.50
C ALA A 160 15.21 8.94 0.63
N ASN A 161 14.93 9.81 1.60
CA ASN A 161 13.60 10.42 1.74
C ASN A 161 13.55 11.70 0.88
N TYR A 162 12.39 11.99 0.32
CA TYR A 162 12.14 13.20 -0.46
C TYR A 162 10.75 13.74 -0.18
N SER A 163 10.57 15.05 -0.29
CA SER A 163 9.29 15.69 0.05
C SER A 163 8.41 15.96 -1.17
N VAL A 164 7.09 15.78 -1.02
CA VAL A 164 6.09 16.25 -2.00
C VAL A 164 5.13 17.27 -1.37
N SER A 165 4.51 18.10 -2.20
CA SER A 165 3.52 19.11 -1.77
C SER A 165 2.15 18.86 -2.39
N VAL A 166 1.09 18.79 -1.59
CA VAL A 166 -0.29 18.78 -2.08
C VAL A 166 -0.87 20.16 -1.85
N ILE A 167 -1.24 20.82 -2.95
CA ILE A 167 -1.84 22.15 -2.96
C ILE A 167 -3.36 21.95 -3.00
N TYR A 168 -4.03 22.28 -1.90
CA TYR A 168 -5.47 22.15 -1.80
C TYR A 168 -6.12 23.48 -2.15
N ASN A 169 -6.89 23.47 -3.22
CA ASN A 169 -7.69 24.58 -3.68
C ASN A 169 -9.07 24.52 -3.03
N ALA A 170 -9.43 25.55 -2.27
CA ALA A 170 -10.68 25.64 -1.54
C ALA A 170 -11.91 25.75 -2.46
N ASN A 171 -11.73 26.04 -3.76
CA ASN A 171 -12.73 25.89 -4.82
C ASN A 171 -14.10 26.56 -4.50
N GLY A 172 -14.06 27.83 -4.09
CA GLY A 172 -15.23 28.61 -3.67
C GLY A 172 -15.67 28.39 -2.21
N GLY A 173 -14.87 27.69 -1.41
CA GLY A 173 -14.80 27.88 0.05
C GLY A 173 -13.53 28.66 0.44
N THR A 174 -13.20 28.66 1.73
CA THR A 174 -12.02 29.33 2.30
C THR A 174 -11.18 28.34 3.10
N ALA A 175 -9.85 28.43 3.02
CA ALA A 175 -8.93 27.63 3.84
C ALA A 175 -8.79 28.17 5.28
N LYS A 176 -8.31 27.35 6.21
CA LYS A 176 -8.16 27.67 7.65
C LYS A 176 -7.23 28.85 7.97
N ASP A 177 -6.40 29.29 7.02
CA ASP A 177 -5.52 30.46 7.10
C ASP A 177 -6.15 31.73 6.50
N GLY A 178 -7.37 31.64 5.97
CA GLY A 178 -8.09 32.70 5.29
C GLY A 178 -7.83 32.79 3.78
N GLY A 179 -7.00 31.90 3.21
CA GLY A 179 -6.69 31.87 1.78
C GLY A 179 -7.67 31.05 0.94
N GLU A 180 -7.46 31.07 -0.38
CA GLU A 180 -8.10 30.13 -1.33
C GLU A 180 -7.30 28.83 -1.51
N LEU A 181 -6.02 28.81 -1.12
CA LEU A 181 -5.10 27.68 -1.27
C LEU A 181 -4.45 27.34 0.09
N TYR A 182 -4.43 26.05 0.45
CA TYR A 182 -3.61 25.52 1.56
C TYR A 182 -2.61 24.50 1.02
N THR A 183 -1.33 24.65 1.33
CA THR A 183 -0.30 23.67 0.90
C THR A 183 0.12 22.79 2.06
N GLN A 184 -0.15 21.49 1.97
CA GLN A 184 0.42 20.51 2.88
C GLN A 184 1.67 19.88 2.26
N LYS A 185 2.77 19.85 3.01
CA LYS A 185 4.01 19.17 2.61
C LYS A 185 4.12 17.83 3.34
N TYR A 186 4.62 16.81 2.65
CA TYR A 186 4.68 15.43 3.11
C TYR A 186 6.04 14.80 2.86
N SER A 187 6.50 13.99 3.81
CA SER A 187 7.70 13.15 3.71
C SER A 187 7.38 11.85 2.97
N VAL A 188 8.05 11.59 1.84
CA VAL A 188 7.87 10.37 1.05
C VAL A 188 9.14 9.53 1.08
N VAL A 189 8.96 8.21 1.21
CA VAL A 189 10.03 7.21 1.32
C VAL A 189 9.67 6.01 0.45
N MET A 190 10.58 5.59 -0.44
CA MET A 190 10.37 4.50 -1.41
C MET A 190 9.12 4.70 -2.30
N TYR A 191 8.05 3.96 -2.00
CA TYR A 191 6.78 3.91 -2.73
C TYR A 191 5.61 4.48 -1.90
N LYS A 192 5.90 5.08 -0.73
CA LYS A 192 4.86 5.60 0.17
C LYS A 192 3.98 6.64 -0.51
N CYS A 193 2.70 6.60 -0.20
CA CYS A 193 1.70 7.56 -0.67
C CYS A 193 1.21 8.39 0.53
N PRO A 194 1.18 9.73 0.47
CA PRO A 194 0.60 10.53 1.55
C PRO A 194 -0.92 10.40 1.60
N ASN A 195 -1.52 10.74 2.74
CA ASN A 195 -2.98 10.84 2.90
C ASN A 195 -3.50 12.25 2.60
N THR A 196 -4.70 12.36 2.00
CA THR A 196 -5.36 13.66 1.82
C THR A 196 -5.92 14.21 3.13
N LEU A 197 -5.93 15.52 3.32
CA LEU A 197 -6.34 16.14 4.58
C LEU A 197 -7.77 15.74 5.03
N PRO A 198 -8.00 15.42 6.31
CA PRO A 198 -9.32 15.07 6.84
C PRO A 198 -10.18 16.33 7.03
N ASP A 199 -11.49 16.18 7.21
CA ASP A 199 -12.42 17.31 7.41
C ASP A 199 -12.40 17.91 8.83
N LYS A 200 -11.19 18.17 9.33
CA LYS A 200 -10.93 18.89 10.59
C LYS A 200 -11.00 20.41 10.43
N GLY A 201 -11.83 20.91 9.51
CA GLY A 201 -11.99 22.35 9.26
C GLY A 201 -10.80 23.01 8.56
N TYR A 202 -9.99 22.24 7.82
CA TYR A 202 -8.94 22.80 6.94
C TYR A 202 -9.54 23.72 5.85
N PHE A 203 -10.79 23.47 5.47
CA PHE A 203 -11.57 24.27 4.52
C PHE A 203 -12.99 24.44 5.07
N VAL A 204 -13.61 25.59 4.80
CA VAL A 204 -14.98 25.91 5.22
C VAL A 204 -15.75 26.60 4.08
N ARG A 205 -17.07 26.38 4.03
CA ARG A 205 -17.97 27.04 3.07
C ARG A 205 -19.41 27.04 3.58
N ASP A 206 -19.92 28.20 3.95
CA ASP A 206 -21.22 28.34 4.62
C ASP A 206 -22.38 27.70 3.83
N GLY A 207 -23.06 26.74 4.45
CA GLY A 207 -24.16 25.99 3.83
C GLY A 207 -23.74 24.89 2.84
N TYR A 208 -22.48 24.45 2.88
CA TYR A 208 -21.97 23.33 2.08
C TYR A 208 -21.16 22.36 2.97
N THR A 209 -21.21 21.08 2.62
CA THR A 209 -20.33 20.04 3.17
C THR A 209 -19.25 19.68 2.14
N LEU A 210 -18.01 19.49 2.60
CA LEU A 210 -16.92 18.99 1.78
C LEU A 210 -17.05 17.47 1.68
N VAL A 211 -17.22 16.92 0.47
CA VAL A 211 -17.49 15.48 0.29
C VAL A 211 -16.37 14.70 -0.37
N GLU A 212 -15.42 15.38 -0.99
CA GLU A 212 -14.41 14.79 -1.88
C GLU A 212 -13.33 15.82 -2.22
N TYR A 213 -12.12 15.37 -2.55
CA TYR A 213 -11.15 16.13 -3.33
C TYR A 213 -11.12 15.60 -4.76
N ASN A 214 -10.78 16.44 -5.74
CA ASN A 214 -10.66 16.01 -7.13
C ASN A 214 -9.46 16.67 -7.82
N THR A 215 -8.86 16.01 -8.81
CA THR A 215 -7.75 16.61 -9.59
C THR A 215 -8.17 17.72 -10.56
N LYS A 216 -9.46 18.12 -10.57
CA LYS A 216 -9.98 19.29 -11.28
C LYS A 216 -11.08 20.01 -10.47
N ALA A 217 -11.16 21.33 -10.65
CA ALA A 217 -12.16 22.20 -10.01
C ALA A 217 -13.62 21.83 -10.30
N ASP A 218 -13.91 21.28 -11.48
CA ASP A 218 -15.25 20.90 -11.95
C ASP A 218 -15.71 19.51 -11.48
N GLY A 219 -14.83 18.76 -10.80
CA GLY A 219 -15.09 17.36 -10.43
C GLY A 219 -14.95 16.35 -11.57
N SER A 220 -14.51 16.74 -12.78
CA SER A 220 -14.32 15.83 -13.92
C SER A 220 -12.94 15.14 -13.96
N GLY A 221 -12.14 15.31 -12.92
CA GLY A 221 -10.85 14.64 -12.72
C GLY A 221 -10.98 13.40 -11.83
N THR A 222 -9.84 12.91 -11.36
CA THR A 222 -9.76 11.78 -10.43
C THR A 222 -10.32 12.19 -9.08
N ALA A 223 -11.37 11.49 -8.65
CA ALA A 223 -12.01 11.67 -7.36
C ALA A 223 -11.21 10.96 -6.25
N VAL A 224 -11.06 11.63 -5.10
CA VAL A 224 -10.29 11.16 -3.95
C VAL A 224 -11.06 11.46 -2.66
N GLY A 225 -11.22 10.48 -1.78
CA GLY A 225 -11.82 10.67 -0.45
C GLY A 225 -10.96 11.55 0.44
N LEU A 226 -11.57 12.16 1.46
CA LEU A 226 -10.82 12.85 2.51
C LEU A 226 -10.20 11.81 3.42
N GLY A 227 -8.91 11.96 3.76
CA GLY A 227 -8.15 10.93 4.45
C GLY A 227 -7.62 9.81 3.55
N SER A 228 -7.99 9.73 2.27
CA SER A 228 -7.51 8.65 1.38
C SER A 228 -6.07 8.88 0.88
N ARG A 229 -5.32 7.79 0.67
CA ARG A 229 -4.02 7.80 -0.01
C ARG A 229 -4.09 8.39 -1.42
N ILE A 230 -3.01 9.07 -1.83
CA ILE A 230 -2.82 9.65 -3.16
C ILE A 230 -1.43 9.38 -3.73
N ALA A 231 -1.36 9.16 -5.05
CA ALA A 231 -0.13 9.22 -5.81
C ALA A 231 0.06 10.63 -6.39
N THR A 232 1.28 11.17 -6.32
CA THR A 232 1.64 12.38 -7.06
C THR A 232 2.03 12.11 -8.52
N GLY A 233 1.92 10.86 -9.00
CA GLY A 233 2.23 10.48 -10.39
C GLY A 233 3.70 10.58 -10.79
N GLY A 234 4.61 10.84 -9.85
CA GLY A 234 6.01 11.17 -10.14
C GLY A 234 6.29 12.67 -10.24
N GLU A 235 5.34 13.51 -9.84
CA GLU A 235 5.54 14.95 -9.65
C GLU A 235 5.92 15.31 -8.20
N SER A 236 6.68 16.40 -8.04
CA SER A 236 7.02 16.95 -6.72
C SER A 236 5.85 17.67 -6.04
N SER A 237 4.80 17.99 -6.81
CA SER A 237 3.61 18.65 -6.31
C SER A 237 2.38 18.30 -7.14
N MET A 238 1.22 18.18 -6.50
CA MET A 238 -0.08 18.02 -7.15
C MET A 238 -1.10 19.01 -6.59
N GLU A 239 -2.06 19.46 -7.41
CA GLU A 239 -3.20 20.25 -6.94
C GLU A 239 -4.43 19.35 -6.76
N LEU A 240 -5.18 19.59 -5.68
CA LEU A 240 -6.46 18.96 -5.39
C LEU A 240 -7.52 20.02 -5.08
N TYR A 241 -8.68 19.90 -5.70
CA TYR A 241 -9.78 20.84 -5.57
C TYR A 241 -10.85 20.29 -4.63
N CYS A 242 -11.30 21.12 -3.68
CA CYS A 242 -12.38 20.80 -2.77
C CYS A 242 -13.71 20.64 -3.54
N ILE A 243 -14.38 19.49 -3.41
CA ILE A 243 -15.69 19.26 -4.02
C ILE A 243 -16.79 19.42 -2.96
N TRP A 244 -17.51 20.53 -3.08
CA TRP A 244 -18.57 20.95 -2.18
C TRP A 244 -19.93 20.45 -2.63
N LYS A 245 -20.75 20.00 -1.68
CA LYS A 245 -22.18 19.74 -1.89
C LYS A 245 -23.00 20.68 -1.00
N LYS A 246 -23.97 21.39 -1.58
CA LYS A 246 -24.81 22.33 -0.85
C LYS A 246 -25.73 21.56 0.10
N GLN A 247 -25.78 21.96 1.37
CA GLN A 247 -26.69 21.37 2.36
C GLN A 247 -28.15 21.61 1.97
N SER A 248 -28.97 20.58 2.15
CA SER A 248 -30.42 20.63 1.91
C SER A 248 -31.08 21.64 2.88
N PRO A 249 -32.17 22.32 2.50
CA PRO A 249 -32.84 23.27 3.38
C PRO A 249 -33.30 22.63 4.71
N SER A 250 -33.15 23.33 5.83
CA SER A 250 -33.65 22.84 7.13
C SER A 250 -35.18 22.72 7.18
N SER A 251 -35.89 23.36 6.25
CA SER A 251 -37.35 23.21 6.03
C SER A 251 -37.77 21.82 5.56
N ASP A 252 -36.84 21.04 5.02
CA ASP A 252 -37.11 19.75 4.38
C ASP A 252 -37.02 18.61 5.41
N PHE A 253 -36.87 18.94 6.69
CA PHE A 253 -36.72 18.00 7.80
C PHE A 253 -37.66 18.38 8.96
N GLU A 254 -38.31 17.38 9.55
CA GLU A 254 -38.84 17.46 10.91
C GLU A 254 -37.71 17.03 11.85
N TYR A 255 -37.50 17.77 12.95
CA TYR A 255 -36.41 17.52 13.88
C TYR A 255 -36.74 17.94 15.31
N THR A 256 -36.00 17.38 16.27
CA THR A 256 -36.05 17.76 17.68
C THR A 256 -34.72 18.34 18.14
N SER A 257 -34.76 19.26 19.11
CA SER A 257 -33.59 19.95 19.66
C SER A 257 -33.38 19.53 21.12
N GLY A 258 -32.24 18.91 21.42
CA GLY A 258 -31.86 18.46 22.76
C GLY A 258 -30.48 18.97 23.18
N ASP A 259 -29.98 18.50 24.31
CA ASP A 259 -28.68 18.94 24.86
C ASP A 259 -27.49 18.49 24.00
N SER A 260 -27.60 17.31 23.37
CA SER A 260 -26.57 16.76 22.48
C SER A 260 -26.57 17.36 21.06
N GLY A 261 -27.54 18.22 20.72
CA GLY A 261 -27.71 18.79 19.38
C GLY A 261 -29.10 18.56 18.79
N ILE A 262 -29.17 18.49 17.46
CA ILE A 262 -30.39 18.24 16.69
C ILE A 262 -30.50 16.76 16.29
N SER A 263 -31.69 16.20 16.42
CA SER A 263 -32.06 14.87 15.91
C SER A 263 -33.09 15.00 14.79
N ILE A 264 -32.81 14.52 13.58
CA ILE A 264 -33.76 14.54 12.45
C ILE A 264 -34.73 13.38 12.59
N SER A 265 -36.00 13.70 12.85
CA SER A 265 -37.08 12.72 13.04
C SER A 265 -37.76 12.31 11.74
N LYS A 266 -37.72 13.17 10.70
CA LYS A 266 -38.29 12.87 9.38
C LYS A 266 -37.74 13.75 8.26
N TYR A 267 -37.67 13.22 7.04
CA TYR A 267 -37.49 13.98 5.79
C TYR A 267 -38.85 14.25 5.12
N THR A 268 -39.06 15.48 4.67
CA THR A 268 -40.33 15.97 4.07
C THR A 268 -40.12 16.68 2.74
N GLY A 269 -38.87 16.87 2.32
CA GLY A 269 -38.51 17.40 1.01
C GLY A 269 -38.86 16.47 -0.16
N LYS A 270 -38.49 16.90 -1.37
CA LYS A 270 -38.77 16.17 -2.63
C LYS A 270 -37.54 16.02 -3.53
N ASP A 271 -36.40 16.55 -3.10
CA ASP A 271 -35.15 16.36 -3.82
C ASP A 271 -34.65 14.92 -3.67
N LYS A 272 -33.89 14.46 -4.67
CA LYS A 272 -33.30 13.12 -4.70
C LYS A 272 -31.85 13.05 -4.21
N ASN A 273 -31.19 14.21 -4.15
CA ASN A 273 -29.77 14.35 -3.83
C ASN A 273 -29.65 15.11 -2.50
N ILE A 274 -29.64 14.37 -1.39
CA ILE A 274 -29.71 14.93 -0.05
C ILE A 274 -28.32 15.20 0.49
N VAL A 275 -28.17 16.34 1.16
CA VAL A 275 -26.98 16.67 1.94
C VAL A 275 -27.50 17.13 3.29
N ILE A 276 -27.48 16.22 4.28
CA ILE A 276 -28.02 16.53 5.60
C ILE A 276 -27.24 17.73 6.19
N PRO A 277 -27.91 18.76 6.71
CA PRO A 277 -27.22 19.91 7.30
C PRO A 277 -26.29 19.50 8.43
N GLU A 278 -25.12 20.14 8.53
CA GLU A 278 -24.24 19.97 9.69
C GLU A 278 -24.80 20.69 10.92
N ILE A 279 -25.49 21.81 10.71
CA ILE A 279 -26.04 22.68 11.75
C ILE A 279 -27.48 23.06 11.41
N ILE A 280 -28.38 22.95 12.39
CA ILE A 280 -29.74 23.53 12.34
C ILE A 280 -29.94 24.32 13.65
N ASP A 281 -30.52 25.51 13.58
CA ASP A 281 -30.76 26.42 14.71
C ASP A 281 -29.54 26.67 15.63
N GLY A 282 -28.34 26.72 15.02
CA GLY A 282 -27.08 26.93 15.74
C GLY A 282 -26.56 25.71 16.53
N LYS A 283 -27.18 24.53 16.37
CA LYS A 283 -26.74 23.27 16.97
C LYS A 283 -26.37 22.24 15.90
N ASN A 284 -25.37 21.42 16.19
CA ASN A 284 -24.97 20.32 15.30
C ASN A 284 -26.10 19.30 15.14
N VAL A 285 -26.34 18.83 13.91
CA VAL A 285 -27.14 17.62 13.66
C VAL A 285 -26.27 16.41 13.99
N TYR A 286 -26.64 15.66 15.04
CA TYR A 286 -25.83 14.57 15.58
C TYR A 286 -26.47 13.18 15.41
N LYS A 287 -27.78 13.13 15.15
CA LYS A 287 -28.59 11.91 15.09
C LYS A 287 -29.62 11.96 13.97
N ILE A 288 -29.77 10.84 13.27
CA ILE A 288 -30.90 10.55 12.37
C ILE A 288 -31.74 9.49 13.07
N GLU A 289 -33.02 9.78 13.30
CA GLU A 289 -33.89 8.91 14.08
C GLU A 289 -34.46 7.73 13.26
N LYS A 290 -35.00 6.74 13.97
CA LYS A 290 -35.64 5.56 13.37
C LYS A 290 -36.66 5.97 12.30
N SER A 291 -36.49 5.43 11.10
CA SER A 291 -37.38 5.64 9.94
C SER A 291 -37.49 7.09 9.44
N ALA A 292 -36.54 7.97 9.78
CA ALA A 292 -36.60 9.38 9.38
C ALA A 292 -36.67 9.60 7.84
N PHE A 293 -35.98 8.78 7.06
CA PHE A 293 -36.02 8.81 5.59
C PHE A 293 -36.81 7.63 4.98
N ALA A 294 -37.50 6.82 5.79
CA ALA A 294 -38.07 5.55 5.32
C ALA A 294 -39.02 5.71 4.11
N GLY A 295 -38.76 4.95 3.05
CA GLY A 295 -39.53 4.97 1.81
C GLY A 295 -39.28 6.20 0.90
N SER A 296 -38.25 7.01 1.15
CA SER A 296 -37.95 8.19 0.34
C SER A 296 -37.36 7.83 -1.03
N ASP A 297 -37.80 8.52 -2.09
CA ASP A 297 -37.25 8.41 -3.46
C ASP A 297 -35.93 9.20 -3.62
N ILE A 298 -34.97 8.92 -2.73
CA ILE A 298 -33.62 9.49 -2.76
C ILE A 298 -32.67 8.59 -3.57
N GLU A 299 -31.75 9.20 -4.31
CA GLU A 299 -30.74 8.51 -5.14
C GLU A 299 -29.31 8.70 -4.59
N TYR A 300 -29.09 9.78 -3.85
CA TYR A 300 -27.82 10.16 -3.23
C TYR A 300 -28.06 10.78 -1.86
N VAL A 301 -27.28 10.38 -0.83
CA VAL A 301 -27.28 11.07 0.47
C VAL A 301 -25.87 11.26 1.04
N VAL A 302 -25.63 12.44 1.61
CA VAL A 302 -24.49 12.73 2.50
C VAL A 302 -24.99 12.76 3.94
N ILE A 303 -24.41 11.89 4.77
CA ILE A 303 -24.47 11.96 6.23
C ILE A 303 -23.18 12.66 6.68
N PRO A 304 -23.22 13.93 7.14
CA PRO A 304 -22.01 14.71 7.40
C PRO A 304 -21.33 14.31 8.72
N LYS A 305 -20.08 14.76 8.88
CA LYS A 305 -19.22 14.46 10.04
C LYS A 305 -19.81 14.76 11.42
N THR A 306 -20.80 15.65 11.52
CA THR A 306 -21.48 15.96 12.79
C THR A 306 -22.39 14.81 13.26
N VAL A 307 -22.92 14.01 12.33
CA VAL A 307 -23.82 12.90 12.63
C VAL A 307 -23.00 11.71 13.13
N THR A 308 -23.20 11.37 14.40
CA THR A 308 -22.55 10.22 15.03
C THR A 308 -23.44 8.99 15.09
N LYS A 309 -24.74 9.15 14.80
CA LYS A 309 -25.77 8.11 14.91
C LYS A 309 -26.78 8.15 13.76
N ALA A 310 -27.04 7.01 13.14
CA ALA A 310 -28.26 6.69 12.41
C ALA A 310 -28.90 5.48 13.09
N GLU A 311 -30.18 5.58 13.43
CA GLU A 311 -30.93 4.50 14.11
C GLU A 311 -31.42 3.42 13.13
N ASP A 312 -31.92 2.30 13.67
CA ASP A 312 -32.38 1.18 12.85
C ASP A 312 -33.57 1.58 11.97
N GLY A 313 -33.51 1.25 10.68
CA GLY A 313 -34.50 1.66 9.69
C GLY A 313 -34.41 3.13 9.26
N ALA A 314 -33.41 3.92 9.69
CA ALA A 314 -33.29 5.35 9.37
C ALA A 314 -33.51 5.70 7.88
N PHE A 315 -33.03 4.85 6.97
CA PHE A 315 -33.20 4.96 5.51
C PHE A 315 -33.88 3.70 4.91
N SER A 316 -34.71 2.98 5.67
CA SER A 316 -35.34 1.76 5.13
C SER A 316 -36.15 2.04 3.85
N ASP A 317 -36.22 1.07 2.95
CA ASP A 317 -37.06 1.12 1.75
C ASP A 317 -36.74 2.27 0.78
N CYS A 318 -35.60 2.95 0.93
CA CYS A 318 -35.04 3.92 -0.01
C CYS A 318 -34.50 3.18 -1.26
N SER A 319 -35.39 2.50 -1.98
CA SER A 319 -35.09 1.60 -3.10
C SER A 319 -34.45 2.29 -4.32
N SER A 320 -34.49 3.62 -4.38
CA SER A 320 -33.77 4.43 -5.37
C SER A 320 -32.32 4.75 -4.98
N LEU A 321 -31.90 4.54 -3.73
CA LEU A 321 -30.61 5.02 -3.21
C LEU A 321 -29.44 4.27 -3.84
N GLU A 322 -28.60 4.97 -4.61
CA GLU A 322 -27.48 4.38 -5.37
C GLU A 322 -26.11 4.73 -4.77
N THR A 323 -25.99 5.88 -4.10
CA THR A 323 -24.73 6.36 -3.50
C THR A 323 -24.92 6.95 -2.10
N LEU A 324 -24.10 6.50 -1.16
CA LEU A 324 -24.03 6.99 0.21
C LEU A 324 -22.64 7.59 0.48
N VAL A 325 -22.61 8.79 1.06
CA VAL A 325 -21.40 9.41 1.60
C VAL A 325 -21.52 9.49 3.12
N ILE A 326 -20.54 8.93 3.84
CA ILE A 326 -20.44 8.97 5.31
C ILE A 326 -19.06 9.46 5.76
N PHE A 327 -18.95 9.74 7.06
CA PHE A 327 -17.68 10.01 7.73
C PHE A 327 -17.40 8.95 8.80
N ASP A 328 -16.12 8.79 9.14
CA ASP A 328 -15.62 7.93 10.23
C ASP A 328 -16.19 8.25 11.63
N THR A 329 -16.83 9.41 11.81
CA THR A 329 -17.53 9.80 13.04
C THR A 329 -18.87 9.08 13.26
N LEU A 330 -19.43 8.39 12.24
CA LEU A 330 -20.71 7.66 12.29
C LEU A 330 -20.59 6.35 13.08
N THR A 331 -20.34 6.47 14.38
CA THR A 331 -20.05 5.35 15.30
C THR A 331 -21.25 4.51 15.73
N ASN A 332 -22.48 4.91 15.41
CA ASN A 332 -23.69 4.11 15.60
C ASN A 332 -24.48 4.08 14.29
N VAL A 333 -24.39 2.96 13.56
CA VAL A 333 -25.22 2.65 12.39
C VAL A 333 -25.31 1.13 12.28
N SER A 334 -26.42 0.63 11.75
CA SER A 334 -26.69 -0.80 11.56
C SER A 334 -26.97 -1.12 10.10
N ASP A 335 -26.99 -2.40 9.73
CA ASP A 335 -27.41 -2.80 8.39
C ASP A 335 -28.94 -2.61 8.23
N GLU A 336 -29.69 -2.73 9.33
CA GLU A 336 -31.11 -2.32 9.38
C GLU A 336 -31.30 -0.82 9.08
N SER A 337 -30.33 0.06 9.34
CA SER A 337 -30.42 1.48 8.94
C SER A 337 -30.63 1.68 7.43
N PHE A 338 -30.27 0.70 6.58
CA PHE A 338 -30.40 0.73 5.12
C PHE A 338 -31.16 -0.50 4.57
N GLU A 339 -32.09 -1.06 5.36
CA GLU A 339 -32.94 -2.17 4.92
C GLU A 339 -33.65 -1.85 3.59
N ASN A 340 -33.77 -2.84 2.69
CA ASN A 340 -34.40 -2.72 1.37
C ASN A 340 -33.82 -1.64 0.42
N CYS A 341 -32.66 -1.05 0.72
CA CYS A 341 -31.91 -0.17 -0.19
C CYS A 341 -31.22 -0.97 -1.31
N GLY A 342 -31.96 -1.78 -2.08
CA GLY A 342 -31.42 -2.77 -3.03
C GLY A 342 -30.61 -2.21 -4.21
N LYS A 343 -30.55 -0.88 -4.35
CA LYS A 343 -29.68 -0.17 -5.29
C LYS A 343 -28.39 0.38 -4.68
N LEU A 344 -28.20 0.33 -3.36
CA LEU A 344 -27.08 1.00 -2.70
C LEU A 344 -25.78 0.24 -2.95
N LYS A 345 -25.04 0.68 -3.98
CA LYS A 345 -23.76 0.07 -4.40
C LYS A 345 -22.55 0.87 -3.98
N ASN A 346 -22.64 2.21 -4.05
CA ASN A 346 -21.49 3.08 -3.96
C ASN A 346 -21.38 3.65 -2.54
N LEU A 347 -20.34 3.25 -1.80
CA LEU A 347 -20.03 3.82 -0.50
C LEU A 347 -18.79 4.73 -0.61
N ARG A 348 -18.92 6.00 -0.22
CA ARG A 348 -17.80 6.93 -0.04
C ARG A 348 -17.64 7.21 1.43
N ILE A 349 -16.41 7.09 1.94
CA ILE A 349 -16.06 7.33 3.34
C ILE A 349 -15.00 8.39 3.39
N ASN A 350 -15.21 9.38 4.25
CA ASN A 350 -14.31 10.50 4.48
C ASN A 350 -13.81 10.49 5.92
N ALA A 351 -12.55 10.85 6.11
CA ALA A 351 -12.00 11.11 7.43
C ALA A 351 -12.46 12.46 7.98
N ALA A 352 -12.94 12.47 9.22
CA ALA A 352 -12.98 13.64 10.09
C ALA A 352 -12.15 13.43 11.37
N LEU A 353 -11.74 12.19 11.67
CA LEU A 353 -10.71 11.85 12.66
C LEU A 353 -9.32 11.83 11.99
N ASP A 354 -8.27 11.56 12.76
CA ASP A 354 -6.96 11.24 12.16
C ASP A 354 -6.91 9.75 11.81
N HIS A 355 -6.22 9.43 10.71
CA HIS A 355 -6.17 8.07 10.21
C HIS A 355 -5.28 7.19 11.10
N TYR A 356 -5.88 6.15 11.68
CA TYR A 356 -5.12 5.10 12.36
C TYR A 356 -4.15 4.42 11.38
N ALA A 357 -2.86 4.67 11.57
CA ALA A 357 -1.81 3.87 10.96
C ALA A 357 -1.76 2.51 11.67
N SER A 358 -2.44 1.51 11.08
CA SER A 358 -2.38 0.14 11.56
C SER A 358 -0.96 -0.41 11.39
N VAL A 359 -0.17 -0.32 12.47
CA VAL A 359 1.22 -0.79 12.56
C VAL A 359 1.34 -2.31 12.32
N THR A 360 0.21 -3.01 12.31
CA THR A 360 0.12 -4.48 12.41
C THR A 360 -0.26 -5.20 11.12
N ASP A 361 -0.43 -4.55 9.95
CA ASP A 361 -0.55 -5.29 8.66
C ASP A 361 -0.33 -4.48 7.35
N GLY A 362 -0.76 -3.20 7.31
CA GLY A 362 -1.32 -2.65 6.07
C GLY A 362 -0.51 -1.66 5.23
N ASN A 363 -0.13 -0.50 5.80
CA ASN A 363 0.06 0.75 5.01
C ASN A 363 1.01 0.63 3.80
N ASN A 364 2.17 -0.01 3.99
CA ASN A 364 3.16 -0.18 2.92
C ASN A 364 2.65 -1.01 1.72
N LYS A 365 1.71 -1.94 1.93
CA LYS A 365 1.21 -2.86 0.90
C LYS A 365 0.38 -2.12 -0.15
N ILE A 366 -0.59 -1.31 0.29
CA ILE A 366 -1.47 -0.52 -0.59
C ILE A 366 -0.68 0.59 -1.31
N ASP A 367 0.21 1.27 -0.59
CA ASP A 367 1.10 2.29 -1.16
C ASP A 367 1.93 1.72 -2.33
N ARG A 368 2.45 0.49 -2.19
CA ARG A 368 3.22 -0.21 -3.23
C ARG A 368 2.38 -0.58 -4.46
N VAL A 369 1.08 -0.89 -4.29
CA VAL A 369 0.14 -1.08 -5.41
C VAL A 369 -0.04 0.24 -6.17
N ILE A 370 -0.38 1.31 -5.44
CA ILE A 370 -0.64 2.64 -5.98
C ILE A 370 0.58 3.18 -6.75
N TRP A 371 1.78 3.05 -6.17
CA TRP A 371 3.04 3.43 -6.82
C TRP A 371 3.33 2.59 -8.07
N ALA A 372 3.14 1.27 -8.03
CA ALA A 372 3.40 0.41 -9.19
C ALA A 372 2.50 0.76 -10.38
N LYS A 373 1.19 0.94 -10.14
CA LYS A 373 0.24 1.32 -11.21
C LYS A 373 0.55 2.71 -11.77
N THR A 374 0.84 3.69 -10.92
CA THR A 374 1.15 5.07 -11.37
C THR A 374 2.54 5.22 -12.02
N THR A 375 3.45 4.27 -11.82
CA THR A 375 4.72 4.16 -12.58
C THR A 375 4.65 3.20 -13.78
N GLY A 376 3.45 2.71 -14.14
CA GLY A 376 3.23 1.86 -15.30
C GLY A 376 3.88 0.47 -15.21
N LYS A 377 4.13 -0.02 -13.98
CA LYS A 377 4.70 -1.35 -13.75
C LYS A 377 3.62 -2.43 -13.72
N LYS A 378 3.97 -3.62 -14.21
CA LYS A 378 3.16 -4.83 -13.98
C LYS A 378 3.28 -5.28 -12.54
N LEU A 379 2.29 -6.04 -12.08
CA LEU A 379 2.19 -6.56 -10.72
C LEU A 379 2.19 -8.08 -10.67
N ILE A 380 2.89 -8.63 -9.67
CA ILE A 380 2.64 -9.97 -9.13
C ILE A 380 2.10 -9.77 -7.72
N VAL A 381 0.82 -10.03 -7.53
CA VAL A 381 0.12 -9.88 -6.24
C VAL A 381 -0.16 -11.24 -5.64
N ILE A 382 0.52 -11.59 -4.55
CA ILE A 382 0.18 -12.75 -3.74
C ILE A 382 -1.08 -12.43 -2.94
N VAL A 383 -2.09 -13.30 -2.99
CA VAL A 383 -3.37 -13.14 -2.28
C VAL A 383 -3.70 -14.41 -1.51
N GLY A 384 -4.01 -14.30 -0.23
CA GLY A 384 -4.35 -15.43 0.63
C GLY A 384 -4.46 -15.06 2.10
N GLY A 385 -4.50 -16.08 2.96
CA GLY A 385 -4.57 -15.89 4.41
C GLY A 385 -3.23 -15.58 5.07
N SER A 386 -3.17 -15.78 6.38
CA SER A 386 -1.98 -15.63 7.23
C SER A 386 -0.84 -16.59 6.86
N GLY A 387 -1.15 -17.72 6.24
CA GLY A 387 -0.19 -18.60 5.56
C GLY A 387 0.43 -18.01 4.29
N SER A 388 -0.09 -16.90 3.74
CA SER A 388 0.59 -16.12 2.69
C SER A 388 1.55 -15.08 3.27
N ILE A 389 1.16 -14.38 4.34
CA ILE A 389 2.06 -13.52 5.12
C ILE A 389 3.30 -14.31 5.58
N ASN A 390 3.07 -15.51 6.11
CA ASN A 390 4.09 -16.35 6.74
C ASN A 390 4.66 -17.44 5.81
N GLY A 391 4.24 -17.50 4.54
CA GLY A 391 4.60 -18.60 3.63
C GLY A 391 5.52 -18.23 2.46
N PHE A 392 5.85 -16.95 2.28
CA PHE A 392 6.61 -16.45 1.13
C PHE A 392 7.90 -15.71 1.54
N ASP A 393 8.83 -15.69 0.59
CA ASP A 393 10.04 -14.86 0.51
C ASP A 393 9.90 -14.01 -0.76
N SER A 394 9.07 -12.96 -0.71
CA SER A 394 8.74 -12.17 -1.90
C SER A 394 9.94 -11.39 -2.44
N ALA A 395 10.98 -11.19 -1.63
CA ALA A 395 12.27 -10.66 -2.06
C ALA A 395 12.96 -11.59 -3.07
N ALA A 396 12.97 -12.91 -2.84
CA ALA A 396 13.51 -13.88 -3.81
C ALA A 396 12.71 -13.93 -5.13
N ILE A 397 11.40 -13.68 -5.10
CA ILE A 397 10.60 -13.50 -6.33
C ILE A 397 11.04 -12.20 -7.03
N SER A 398 11.22 -11.12 -6.26
CA SER A 398 11.65 -9.82 -6.80
C SER A 398 13.07 -9.84 -7.37
N GLU A 399 13.96 -10.69 -6.87
CA GLU A 399 15.29 -10.91 -7.45
C GLU A 399 15.22 -11.51 -8.87
N LYS A 400 14.28 -12.44 -9.11
CA LYS A 400 14.11 -13.11 -10.42
C LYS A 400 13.18 -12.33 -11.39
N TYR A 401 12.28 -11.49 -10.88
CA TYR A 401 11.20 -10.87 -11.67
C TYR A 401 11.11 -9.33 -11.60
N GLY A 402 11.87 -8.67 -10.71
CA GLY A 402 11.72 -7.26 -10.35
C GLY A 402 11.99 -6.20 -11.44
N ASP A 403 12.56 -6.59 -12.58
CA ASP A 403 12.69 -5.72 -13.75
C ASP A 403 11.39 -5.59 -14.55
N GLU A 404 10.50 -6.58 -14.47
CA GLU A 404 9.23 -6.62 -15.20
C GLU A 404 8.02 -6.43 -14.25
N TYR A 405 8.04 -7.07 -13.07
CA TYR A 405 6.93 -7.08 -12.11
C TYR A 405 7.33 -6.50 -10.76
N VAL A 406 6.51 -5.62 -10.21
CA VAL A 406 6.56 -5.27 -8.79
C VAL A 406 5.84 -6.37 -8.01
N ILE A 407 6.55 -7.03 -7.10
CA ILE A 407 5.99 -8.08 -6.23
C ILE A 407 5.33 -7.43 -5.01
N ILE A 408 4.14 -7.90 -4.64
CA ILE A 408 3.38 -7.46 -3.45
C ILE A 408 2.72 -8.67 -2.79
N ASN A 409 2.82 -8.78 -1.47
CA ASN A 409 2.14 -9.80 -0.67
C ASN A 409 0.93 -9.17 0.07
N LEU A 410 -0.25 -9.35 -0.52
CA LEU A 410 -1.56 -9.07 0.09
C LEU A 410 -2.13 -10.30 0.80
N GLY A 411 -1.26 -11.18 1.32
CA GLY A 411 -1.62 -12.06 2.41
C GLY A 411 -2.12 -11.25 3.61
N THR A 412 -3.20 -11.72 4.23
CA THR A 412 -3.89 -11.03 5.33
C THR A 412 -4.40 -11.98 6.41
N ASN A 413 -4.67 -11.46 7.60
CA ASN A 413 -5.14 -12.26 8.73
C ASN A 413 -6.42 -13.07 8.41
N ALA A 414 -6.52 -14.28 8.96
CA ALA A 414 -7.71 -15.12 8.89
C ALA A 414 -9.02 -14.36 9.15
N ASN A 415 -10.11 -14.77 8.47
CA ASN A 415 -11.45 -14.18 8.52
C ASN A 415 -11.61 -12.80 7.83
N ILE A 416 -10.81 -12.48 6.81
CA ILE A 416 -11.18 -11.50 5.78
C ILE A 416 -11.57 -12.24 4.50
N SER A 417 -12.63 -11.80 3.84
CA SER A 417 -13.11 -12.44 2.61
C SER A 417 -12.20 -12.15 1.43
N ALA A 418 -11.86 -13.16 0.64
CA ALA A 418 -11.16 -12.97 -0.63
C ALA A 418 -11.96 -12.11 -1.63
N THR A 419 -13.30 -12.11 -1.57
CA THR A 419 -14.15 -11.38 -2.53
C THR A 419 -13.77 -9.90 -2.62
N ILE A 420 -13.52 -9.22 -1.48
CA ILE A 420 -13.20 -7.79 -1.48
C ILE A 420 -11.79 -7.50 -2.01
N TYR A 421 -10.83 -8.43 -1.82
CA TYR A 421 -9.50 -8.32 -2.45
C TYR A 421 -9.60 -8.48 -3.95
N PHE A 422 -10.29 -9.51 -4.43
CA PHE A 422 -10.46 -9.75 -5.86
C PHE A 422 -11.25 -8.61 -6.52
N GLU A 423 -12.25 -8.04 -5.85
CA GLU A 423 -13.01 -6.90 -6.36
C GLU A 423 -12.16 -5.61 -6.44
N TYR A 424 -11.42 -5.27 -5.39
CA TYR A 424 -10.46 -4.16 -5.43
C TYR A 424 -9.35 -4.38 -6.46
N LEU A 425 -8.74 -5.57 -6.49
CA LEU A 425 -7.73 -5.92 -7.50
C LEU A 425 -8.31 -5.93 -8.91
N SER A 426 -9.60 -6.24 -9.09
CA SER A 426 -10.29 -6.10 -10.37
C SER A 426 -10.35 -4.64 -10.85
N SER A 427 -10.39 -3.64 -9.96
CA SER A 427 -10.38 -2.23 -10.34
C SER A 427 -8.97 -1.64 -10.55
N VAL A 428 -7.93 -2.22 -9.95
CA VAL A 428 -6.54 -1.69 -10.04
C VAL A 428 -5.56 -2.53 -10.88
N LEU A 429 -5.89 -3.78 -11.24
CA LEU A 429 -5.05 -4.61 -12.11
C LEU A 429 -5.43 -4.46 -13.60
N ASP A 430 -4.40 -4.54 -14.45
CA ASP A 430 -4.48 -4.43 -15.91
C ASP A 430 -4.05 -5.73 -16.60
N LYS A 431 -4.17 -5.74 -17.93
CA LYS A 431 -3.66 -6.81 -18.80
C LYS A 431 -2.23 -7.23 -18.42
N ASP A 432 -2.04 -8.54 -18.30
CA ASP A 432 -0.81 -9.23 -17.93
C ASP A 432 -0.34 -9.03 -16.47
N ASP A 433 -1.08 -8.31 -15.61
CA ASP A 433 -0.89 -8.42 -14.16
C ASP A 433 -1.27 -9.83 -13.67
N ILE A 434 -0.64 -10.30 -12.60
CA ILE A 434 -0.74 -11.68 -12.11
C ILE A 434 -1.17 -11.68 -10.63
N ILE A 435 -2.22 -12.43 -10.31
CA ILE A 435 -2.53 -12.85 -8.94
C ILE A 435 -1.96 -14.25 -8.70
N LEU A 436 -1.17 -14.41 -7.63
CA LEU A 436 -0.76 -15.70 -7.08
C LEU A 436 -1.65 -16.03 -5.89
N TRP A 437 -2.71 -16.79 -6.14
CA TRP A 437 -3.71 -17.14 -5.15
C TRP A 437 -3.23 -18.34 -4.33
N ALA A 438 -3.06 -18.12 -3.03
CA ALA A 438 -2.64 -19.12 -2.05
C ALA A 438 -3.70 -19.22 -0.93
N PRO A 439 -4.89 -19.78 -1.21
CA PRO A 439 -5.95 -19.94 -0.23
C PRO A 439 -5.53 -20.92 0.87
N GLU A 440 -5.59 -20.45 2.11
CA GLU A 440 -5.47 -21.21 3.36
C GLU A 440 -6.79 -21.92 3.69
N ALA A 441 -6.84 -22.80 4.71
CA ALA A 441 -8.09 -23.40 5.11
C ALA A 441 -9.05 -22.39 5.80
N GLY A 442 -10.07 -21.96 5.06
CA GLY A 442 -11.18 -21.17 5.59
C GLY A 442 -12.14 -20.75 4.48
N GLU A 443 -13.46 -20.84 4.73
CA GLU A 443 -14.46 -20.55 3.69
C GLU A 443 -14.39 -19.09 3.17
N TYR A 444 -13.88 -18.17 3.99
CA TYR A 444 -13.68 -16.76 3.66
C TYR A 444 -12.63 -16.51 2.56
N VAL A 445 -11.52 -17.27 2.47
CA VAL A 445 -10.51 -17.05 1.41
C VAL A 445 -10.94 -17.59 0.04
N LEU A 446 -12.10 -18.24 -0.03
CA LEU A 446 -12.70 -18.72 -1.28
C LEU A 446 -13.79 -17.78 -1.82
N GLY A 447 -14.43 -16.98 -0.97
CA GLY A 447 -15.35 -15.91 -1.41
C GLY A 447 -16.63 -15.81 -0.57
N TYR A 448 -16.59 -15.02 0.51
CA TYR A 448 -17.71 -14.87 1.45
C TYR A 448 -18.21 -13.42 1.51
N THR A 449 -19.53 -13.21 1.59
CA THR A 449 -20.13 -11.87 1.45
C THR A 449 -20.53 -11.20 2.77
N ALA A 450 -20.35 -11.85 3.93
CA ALA A 450 -20.48 -11.13 5.22
C ALA A 450 -19.18 -10.41 5.55
N MET A 451 -19.24 -9.07 5.58
CA MET A 451 -18.12 -8.18 5.84
C MET A 451 -17.79 -8.18 7.33
N HIS A 452 -16.70 -8.84 7.71
CA HIS A 452 -16.17 -8.83 9.07
C HIS A 452 -15.46 -7.52 9.41
N ILE A 453 -15.29 -7.17 10.70
CA ILE A 453 -14.59 -5.93 11.12
C ILE A 453 -13.20 -5.80 10.49
N ARG A 454 -12.48 -6.91 10.30
CA ARG A 454 -11.15 -6.95 9.66
C ARG A 454 -11.15 -6.52 8.18
N ALA A 455 -12.28 -6.55 7.48
CA ALA A 455 -12.40 -5.95 6.14
C ALA A 455 -12.31 -4.41 6.17
N TRP A 456 -12.59 -3.78 7.32
CA TRP A 456 -12.38 -2.35 7.55
C TRP A 456 -10.95 -2.03 8.03
N GLU A 457 -10.18 -3.04 8.42
CA GLU A 457 -8.74 -2.93 8.67
C GLU A 457 -7.93 -3.03 7.37
N PHE A 458 -8.38 -3.87 6.41
CA PHE A 458 -7.76 -4.02 5.08
C PHE A 458 -7.46 -2.68 4.38
N GLN A 459 -8.36 -1.70 4.47
CA GLN A 459 -8.19 -0.43 3.76
C GLN A 459 -6.92 0.34 4.15
N SER A 460 -6.27 0.04 5.29
CA SER A 460 -4.90 0.51 5.59
C SER A 460 -4.70 2.04 5.53
N GLY A 461 -5.77 2.79 5.82
CA GLY A 461 -5.84 4.24 5.66
C GLY A 461 -6.11 4.72 4.23
N HIS A 462 -6.85 3.97 3.41
CA HIS A 462 -7.24 4.34 2.05
C HIS A 462 -8.72 3.99 1.82
N TYR A 463 -9.61 4.85 2.32
CA TYR A 463 -11.07 4.65 2.22
C TYR A 463 -11.58 4.49 0.78
N ASP A 464 -10.86 5.02 -0.21
CA ASP A 464 -11.22 4.91 -1.63
C ASP A 464 -11.23 3.48 -2.19
N ILE A 465 -10.68 2.50 -1.47
CA ILE A 465 -10.92 1.06 -1.73
C ILE A 465 -12.44 0.77 -1.84
N PHE A 466 -13.27 1.38 -0.99
CA PHE A 466 -14.72 1.17 -1.01
C PHE A 466 -15.44 1.88 -2.17
N ARG A 467 -14.77 2.76 -2.93
CA ARG A 467 -15.29 3.26 -4.22
C ARG A 467 -15.24 2.20 -5.31
N SER A 468 -14.44 1.15 -5.12
CA SER A 468 -14.30 0.01 -6.05
C SER A 468 -15.17 -1.19 -5.69
N VAL A 469 -15.98 -1.10 -4.62
CA VAL A 469 -16.72 -2.23 -4.03
C VAL A 469 -18.23 -1.99 -4.13
N ASP A 470 -18.95 -2.87 -4.82
CA ASP A 470 -20.41 -2.89 -4.88
C ASP A 470 -20.96 -3.41 -3.53
N ILE A 471 -21.16 -2.50 -2.58
CA ILE A 471 -21.60 -2.88 -1.22
C ILE A 471 -22.98 -3.57 -1.19
N SER A 472 -23.79 -3.51 -2.26
CA SER A 472 -25.04 -4.29 -2.36
C SER A 472 -24.82 -5.81 -2.43
N LYS A 473 -23.56 -6.25 -2.63
CA LYS A 473 -23.16 -7.67 -2.61
C LYS A 473 -22.80 -8.17 -1.23
N TYR A 474 -22.70 -7.29 -0.23
CA TYR A 474 -22.21 -7.60 1.09
C TYR A 474 -23.27 -7.44 2.17
N THR A 475 -23.08 -8.14 3.29
CA THR A 475 -23.87 -8.00 4.53
C THR A 475 -22.94 -7.65 5.69
N LYS A 476 -23.48 -7.08 6.77
CA LYS A 476 -22.69 -6.58 7.92
C LYS A 476 -21.74 -5.43 7.54
N VAL A 477 -22.06 -4.69 6.48
CA VAL A 477 -21.27 -3.54 6.01
C VAL A 477 -21.28 -2.47 7.10
N PHE A 478 -22.48 -2.03 7.51
CA PHE A 478 -22.65 -0.91 8.43
C PHE A 478 -22.41 -1.28 9.89
N SER A 479 -22.85 -2.46 10.33
CA SER A 479 -22.58 -2.95 11.69
C SER A 479 -21.09 -3.22 11.95
N SER A 480 -20.34 -3.74 10.97
CA SER A 480 -18.88 -3.86 11.08
C SER A 480 -18.17 -2.51 10.94
N PHE A 481 -18.62 -1.62 10.04
CA PHE A 481 -18.08 -0.25 9.94
C PHE A 481 -18.22 0.50 11.26
N ALA A 482 -19.42 0.50 11.86
CA ALA A 482 -19.67 1.17 13.14
C ALA A 482 -18.81 0.58 14.26
N SER A 483 -18.49 -0.73 14.19
CA SER A 483 -17.59 -1.39 15.14
C SER A 483 -16.13 -0.98 14.94
N TYR A 484 -15.66 -0.89 13.69
CA TYR A 484 -14.36 -0.34 13.33
C TYR A 484 -14.23 1.13 13.78
N ALA A 485 -15.19 1.98 13.42
CA ALA A 485 -15.22 3.39 13.78
C ALA A 485 -15.20 3.62 15.30
N ARG A 486 -15.93 2.80 16.08
CA ARG A 486 -15.88 2.86 17.55
C ARG A 486 -14.51 2.47 18.11
N ALA A 487 -13.85 1.44 17.55
CA ALA A 487 -12.55 0.98 18.02
C ALA A 487 -11.43 2.03 17.82
N HIS A 488 -11.52 2.84 16.75
CA HIS A 488 -10.50 3.82 16.39
C HIS A 488 -10.84 5.27 16.80
N LYS A 489 -12.01 5.52 17.42
CA LYS A 489 -12.45 6.87 17.81
C LYS A 489 -11.55 7.58 18.84
N SER A 490 -10.73 6.83 19.58
CA SER A 490 -9.83 7.36 20.62
C SER A 490 -8.36 7.06 20.37
N SER A 491 -7.99 6.57 19.18
CA SER A 491 -6.60 6.35 18.77
C SER A 491 -6.08 7.56 17.97
N GLU A 492 -5.87 8.68 18.66
CA GLU A 492 -5.28 9.89 18.08
C GLU A 492 -3.76 9.74 17.93
N GLU A 493 -3.33 8.98 16.91
CA GLU A 493 -2.02 9.18 16.31
C GLU A 493 -2.11 10.37 15.32
N PRO A 494 -1.11 11.27 15.24
CA PRO A 494 -1.25 12.47 14.42
C PRO A 494 -1.36 12.18 12.91
N PHE A 495 -2.05 13.06 12.18
CA PHE A 495 -2.21 12.93 10.73
C PHE A 495 -0.87 12.86 9.98
N ASP A 496 -0.67 11.81 9.17
CA ASP A 496 0.59 11.43 8.51
C ASP A 496 1.83 11.33 9.45
N ALA A 497 1.64 11.23 10.76
CA ALA A 497 2.71 10.81 11.67
C ALA A 497 2.97 9.32 11.49
N PHE A 498 3.88 8.98 10.57
CA PHE A 498 4.49 7.66 10.45
C PHE A 498 5.45 7.35 11.63
N MET A 499 5.15 7.89 12.81
CA MET A 499 5.86 7.68 14.05
C MET A 499 5.59 6.26 14.55
N LEU A 500 6.58 5.38 14.41
CA LEU A 500 6.78 4.39 15.46
C LEU A 500 6.98 5.16 16.77
N SER A 501 6.16 4.89 17.78
CA SER A 501 6.34 5.54 19.09
C SER A 501 7.75 5.27 19.60
N SER A 502 8.36 6.24 20.28
CA SER A 502 9.75 6.10 20.73
C SER A 502 9.95 4.99 21.79
N SER A 503 8.85 4.43 22.32
CA SER A 503 8.83 3.23 23.18
C SER A 503 8.86 1.91 22.41
N ASP A 504 8.29 1.85 21.19
CA ASP A 504 8.06 0.60 20.45
C ASP A 504 8.93 0.49 19.19
N TYR A 505 10.24 0.63 19.39
CA TYR A 505 11.28 0.09 18.50
C TYR A 505 11.31 -1.45 18.49
N LYS A 506 10.16 -2.07 18.22
CA LYS A 506 10.06 -3.47 17.80
C LYS A 506 10.23 -3.52 16.29
N ILE A 507 10.77 -4.62 15.80
CA ILE A 507 11.06 -4.80 14.37
C ILE A 507 9.74 -4.66 13.60
N PRO A 508 9.67 -3.94 12.46
CA PRO A 508 8.45 -3.90 11.67
C PRO A 508 8.08 -5.35 11.31
N TYR A 509 6.89 -5.79 11.72
CA TYR A 509 6.52 -7.19 11.63
C TYR A 509 6.54 -7.70 10.18
N TYR A 510 6.41 -6.80 9.20
CA TYR A 510 6.41 -7.08 7.76
C TYR A 510 7.54 -6.34 7.03
N ASN A 511 8.05 -6.95 5.95
CA ASN A 511 8.98 -6.30 5.03
C ASN A 511 8.26 -5.36 4.03
N GLU A 512 9.05 -4.77 3.13
CA GLU A 512 8.58 -3.90 2.04
C GLU A 512 7.67 -4.57 1.00
N TYR A 513 7.58 -5.92 0.98
CA TYR A 513 6.68 -6.68 0.11
C TYR A 513 5.36 -7.01 0.81
N GLY A 514 5.38 -7.21 2.13
CA GLY A 514 4.26 -7.66 2.94
C GLY A 514 4.45 -9.02 3.62
N ASP A 515 5.62 -9.67 3.50
CA ASP A 515 5.94 -10.93 4.20
C ASP A 515 6.33 -10.65 5.65
N ALA A 516 6.00 -11.53 6.60
CA ALA A 516 6.41 -11.38 8.00
C ALA A 516 7.92 -11.66 8.21
N ILE A 517 8.60 -10.82 9.00
CA ILE A 517 10.07 -10.86 9.18
C ILE A 517 10.58 -10.94 10.62
N GLU A 518 9.71 -11.04 11.62
CA GLU A 518 10.17 -11.45 12.96
C GLU A 518 10.74 -12.88 12.94
N PRO A 519 11.62 -13.27 13.91
CA PRO A 519 12.21 -14.61 13.97
C PRO A 519 11.17 -15.73 14.21
N ARG A 520 10.54 -16.21 13.13
CA ARG A 520 9.61 -17.34 13.08
C ARG A 520 10.33 -18.66 13.38
N ALA A 521 10.54 -18.91 14.68
CA ALA A 521 11.08 -20.14 15.21
C ALA A 521 10.02 -21.25 15.22
N HIS A 522 10.44 -22.48 14.94
CA HIS A 522 9.57 -23.65 14.99
C HIS A 522 9.04 -23.91 16.41
N GLN A 523 7.73 -24.11 16.53
CA GLN A 523 7.05 -24.47 17.78
C GLN A 523 6.51 -25.90 17.67
N GLU A 524 7.14 -26.83 18.38
CA GLU A 524 6.71 -28.24 18.35
C GLU A 524 5.27 -28.41 18.87
N LYS A 525 4.42 -29.04 18.04
CA LYS A 525 3.21 -29.80 18.43
C LYS A 525 1.95 -29.01 18.88
N SER A 526 1.73 -27.77 18.45
CA SER A 526 0.45 -27.07 18.71
C SER A 526 -0.74 -27.55 17.85
N TYR A 527 -0.52 -27.88 16.57
CA TYR A 527 -1.59 -27.97 15.54
C TYR A 527 -1.81 -29.36 14.91
N LYS A 528 -1.14 -30.43 15.39
CA LYS A 528 -1.20 -31.75 14.73
C LYS A 528 -2.56 -32.43 14.91
N GLY A 529 -3.39 -32.34 13.87
CA GLY A 529 -4.74 -32.93 13.79
C GLY A 529 -5.84 -31.96 13.36
N GLU A 530 -5.55 -30.66 13.16
CA GLU A 530 -6.56 -29.63 12.88
C GLU A 530 -6.99 -29.52 11.39
N TYR A 531 -6.37 -30.30 10.50
CA TYR A 531 -6.50 -30.15 9.05
C TYR A 531 -7.87 -30.54 8.48
N SER A 532 -8.33 -31.78 8.72
CA SER A 532 -9.55 -32.34 8.11
C SER A 532 -10.77 -31.43 8.31
N TYR A 533 -11.05 -31.05 9.55
CA TYR A 533 -12.17 -30.16 9.91
C TYR A 533 -12.07 -28.74 9.33
N SER A 534 -10.87 -28.28 8.99
CA SER A 534 -10.63 -26.94 8.41
C SER A 534 -10.79 -26.94 6.89
N PHE A 535 -10.44 -28.05 6.24
CA PHE A 535 -10.50 -28.18 4.78
C PHE A 535 -11.85 -28.76 4.28
N GLU A 536 -12.54 -29.60 5.07
CA GLU A 536 -13.94 -29.95 4.84
C GLU A 536 -14.86 -28.71 4.82
N LYS A 537 -14.53 -27.69 5.63
CA LYS A 537 -15.20 -26.37 5.61
C LYS A 537 -14.95 -25.57 4.34
N CYS A 538 -13.84 -25.80 3.64
CA CYS A 538 -13.58 -25.20 2.34
C CYS A 538 -14.48 -25.84 1.26
N GLY A 539 -14.57 -27.17 1.24
CA GLY A 539 -15.47 -27.90 0.34
C GLY A 539 -16.94 -27.56 0.56
N SER A 540 -17.42 -27.66 1.81
CA SER A 540 -18.79 -27.28 2.20
C SER A 540 -19.06 -25.77 2.20
N GLY A 541 -18.06 -24.94 1.91
CA GLY A 541 -18.24 -23.53 1.61
C GLY A 541 -19.08 -23.34 0.35
N PHE A 542 -18.64 -23.94 -0.76
CA PHE A 542 -19.16 -23.73 -2.13
C PHE A 542 -20.70 -23.83 -2.26
N GLU A 543 -21.35 -24.67 -1.46
CA GLU A 543 -22.80 -24.88 -1.46
C GLU A 543 -23.61 -23.68 -0.96
N LYS A 544 -22.99 -22.71 -0.27
CA LYS A 544 -23.66 -21.59 0.43
C LYS A 544 -23.93 -20.34 -0.45
N GLY A 545 -23.63 -20.39 -1.75
CA GLY A 545 -24.00 -19.34 -2.73
C GLY A 545 -23.28 -17.98 -2.65
N ALA A 546 -22.46 -17.72 -1.63
CA ALA A 546 -21.69 -16.46 -1.50
C ALA A 546 -20.58 -16.29 -2.56
N TYR A 547 -20.19 -17.41 -3.19
CA TYR A 547 -19.00 -17.57 -4.03
C TYR A 547 -19.21 -17.14 -5.48
N ASP A 548 -20.45 -17.11 -5.96
CA ASP A 548 -20.78 -16.77 -7.35
C ASP A 548 -20.42 -15.33 -7.70
N TYR A 549 -20.44 -14.42 -6.72
CA TYR A 549 -19.98 -13.05 -6.96
C TYR A 549 -18.45 -13.01 -7.17
N MET A 550 -17.65 -13.68 -6.33
CA MET A 550 -16.20 -13.76 -6.53
C MET A 550 -15.84 -14.48 -7.85
N ALA A 551 -16.61 -15.50 -8.25
CA ALA A 551 -16.47 -16.11 -9.58
C ALA A 551 -16.71 -15.10 -10.71
N SER A 552 -17.78 -14.29 -10.65
CA SER A 552 -18.04 -13.24 -11.65
C SER A 552 -16.94 -12.16 -11.71
N VAL A 553 -16.31 -11.86 -10.57
CA VAL A 553 -15.16 -10.96 -10.49
C VAL A 553 -13.93 -11.58 -11.16
N ILE A 554 -13.61 -12.86 -10.89
CA ILE A 554 -12.49 -13.57 -11.53
C ILE A 554 -12.71 -13.75 -13.04
N GLU A 555 -13.93 -14.05 -13.49
CA GLU A 555 -14.28 -14.08 -14.92
C GLU A 555 -14.10 -12.69 -15.57
N SER A 556 -14.48 -11.61 -14.89
CA SER A 556 -14.25 -10.22 -15.34
C SER A 556 -12.75 -9.86 -15.44
N MET A 557 -11.95 -10.26 -14.45
CA MET A 557 -10.49 -10.05 -14.46
C MET A 557 -9.81 -10.81 -15.59
N THR A 558 -10.10 -12.10 -15.72
CA THR A 558 -9.47 -12.98 -16.72
C THR A 558 -9.91 -12.63 -18.15
N SER A 559 -11.12 -12.09 -18.34
CA SER A 559 -11.55 -11.51 -19.63
C SER A 559 -10.73 -10.31 -20.09
N ARG A 560 -10.05 -9.61 -19.16
CA ARG A 560 -9.14 -8.48 -19.42
C ARG A 560 -7.67 -8.89 -19.45
N ASP A 561 -7.39 -10.18 -19.65
CA ASP A 561 -6.04 -10.77 -19.64
C ASP A 561 -5.29 -10.66 -18.30
N ILE A 562 -5.94 -10.32 -17.18
CA ILE A 562 -5.34 -10.46 -15.84
C ILE A 562 -5.23 -11.96 -15.53
N LYS A 563 -4.07 -12.43 -15.05
CA LYS A 563 -3.86 -13.86 -14.78
C LYS A 563 -4.19 -14.18 -13.32
N VAL A 564 -5.01 -15.19 -13.08
CA VAL A 564 -5.30 -15.69 -11.72
C VAL A 564 -4.74 -17.10 -11.60
N TRP A 565 -3.66 -17.25 -10.86
CA TRP A 565 -2.89 -18.50 -10.77
C TRP A 565 -2.91 -19.06 -9.34
N LEU A 566 -3.43 -20.28 -9.19
CA LEU A 566 -3.42 -21.01 -7.93
C LEU A 566 -2.02 -21.58 -7.68
N VAL A 567 -1.43 -21.24 -6.53
CA VAL A 567 -0.10 -21.71 -6.08
C VAL A 567 -0.15 -22.51 -4.76
N TYR A 568 -1.36 -22.74 -4.23
CA TYR A 568 -1.69 -23.34 -2.92
C TYR A 568 -1.07 -22.63 -1.69
N ALA A 569 -1.72 -22.70 -0.52
CA ALA A 569 -1.09 -22.26 0.74
C ALA A 569 0.03 -23.21 1.20
N ALA A 570 0.89 -22.74 2.10
CA ALA A 570 1.90 -23.60 2.74
C ALA A 570 1.24 -24.64 3.66
N MET A 571 1.70 -25.91 3.63
CA MET A 571 1.03 -27.01 4.33
C MET A 571 2.04 -28.01 4.93
N ASP A 572 1.76 -28.51 6.14
CA ASP A 572 2.54 -29.56 6.82
C ASP A 572 2.28 -30.93 6.20
N LYS A 573 3.37 -31.63 5.87
CA LYS A 573 3.39 -32.98 5.28
C LYS A 573 2.97 -34.08 6.24
N GLU A 574 3.07 -33.88 7.55
CA GLU A 574 2.67 -34.88 8.55
C GLU A 574 1.20 -34.80 8.96
N ALA A 575 0.46 -33.80 8.48
CA ALA A 575 -0.84 -33.43 9.05
C ALA A 575 -2.03 -34.31 8.65
N GLU A 576 -1.93 -35.10 7.57
CA GLU A 576 -3.08 -35.82 6.99
C GLU A 576 -2.67 -37.19 6.40
N LYS A 577 -3.61 -38.15 6.38
CA LYS A 577 -3.44 -39.54 5.93
C LYS A 577 -4.18 -39.89 4.64
N SER A 578 -5.10 -39.02 4.19
CA SER A 578 -5.78 -39.11 2.88
C SER A 578 -5.73 -37.78 2.13
N PHE A 579 -4.56 -37.14 2.13
CA PHE A 579 -4.38 -35.77 1.65
C PHE A 579 -4.67 -35.61 0.15
N ASP A 580 -4.22 -36.57 -0.66
CA ASP A 580 -4.26 -36.47 -2.13
C ASP A 580 -5.70 -36.44 -2.67
N ASP A 581 -6.57 -37.33 -2.17
CA ASP A 581 -8.00 -37.39 -2.51
C ASP A 581 -8.75 -36.13 -2.08
N PHE A 582 -8.35 -35.49 -0.97
CA PHE A 582 -8.88 -34.18 -0.60
C PHE A 582 -8.39 -33.09 -1.56
N MET A 583 -7.09 -33.01 -1.81
CA MET A 583 -6.50 -31.95 -2.64
C MET A 583 -6.99 -32.01 -4.09
N ASP A 584 -7.19 -33.21 -4.65
CA ASP A 584 -7.78 -33.39 -5.98
C ASP A 584 -9.22 -32.86 -6.02
N LYS A 585 -10.05 -33.18 -5.02
CA LYS A 585 -11.44 -32.70 -4.92
C LYS A 585 -11.52 -31.18 -4.73
N PHE A 586 -10.69 -30.62 -3.85
CA PHE A 586 -10.58 -29.18 -3.64
C PHE A 586 -10.19 -28.46 -4.94
N THR A 587 -9.18 -28.99 -5.63
CA THR A 587 -8.67 -28.42 -6.89
C THR A 587 -9.70 -28.52 -8.01
N ALA A 588 -10.47 -29.61 -8.09
CA ALA A 588 -11.59 -29.72 -9.01
C ALA A 588 -12.67 -28.67 -8.73
N ALA A 589 -13.12 -28.52 -7.48
CA ALA A 589 -14.14 -27.55 -7.08
C ALA A 589 -13.71 -26.09 -7.34
N VAL A 590 -12.44 -25.74 -7.03
CA VAL A 590 -11.86 -24.42 -7.33
C VAL A 590 -11.88 -24.13 -8.84
N LYS A 591 -11.49 -25.10 -9.67
CA LYS A 591 -11.47 -24.94 -11.14
C LYS A 591 -12.86 -24.92 -11.77
N GLU A 592 -13.83 -25.63 -11.19
CA GLU A 592 -15.23 -25.61 -11.63
C GLU A 592 -15.91 -24.27 -11.31
N LYS A 593 -15.67 -23.73 -10.10
CA LYS A 593 -16.28 -22.48 -9.65
C LYS A 593 -15.63 -21.22 -10.25
N TYR A 594 -14.30 -21.13 -10.22
CA TYR A 594 -13.56 -19.91 -10.58
C TYR A 594 -12.93 -20.04 -11.98
N LYS A 595 -13.78 -20.05 -13.01
CA LYS A 595 -13.33 -20.18 -14.41
C LYS A 595 -12.33 -19.08 -14.76
N GLY A 596 -11.35 -19.43 -15.58
CA GLY A 596 -10.20 -18.55 -15.87
C GLY A 596 -9.04 -18.67 -14.85
N THR A 597 -9.28 -19.26 -13.66
CA THR A 597 -8.19 -19.64 -12.75
C THR A 597 -7.39 -20.81 -13.34
N GLU A 598 -6.07 -20.71 -13.29
CA GLU A 598 -5.17 -21.79 -13.69
C GLU A 598 -4.34 -22.28 -12.49
N VAL A 599 -4.11 -23.58 -12.39
CA VAL A 599 -3.27 -24.19 -11.35
C VAL A 599 -1.87 -24.37 -11.91
N ILE A 600 -0.88 -23.66 -11.36
CA ILE A 600 0.50 -23.65 -11.90
C ILE A 600 1.48 -24.48 -11.07
N SER A 601 1.18 -24.69 -9.79
CA SER A 601 1.99 -25.51 -8.88
C SER A 601 1.38 -26.90 -8.66
N ASP A 602 2.23 -27.85 -8.27
CA ASP A 602 1.82 -29.15 -7.71
C ASP A 602 2.03 -29.14 -6.19
N TYR A 603 0.97 -29.47 -5.43
CA TYR A 603 0.96 -29.37 -3.96
C TYR A 603 2.05 -30.23 -3.30
N HIS A 604 2.41 -31.37 -3.89
CA HIS A 604 3.47 -32.23 -3.38
C HIS A 604 4.82 -31.51 -3.24
N ASN A 605 5.09 -30.50 -4.06
CA ASN A 605 6.36 -29.76 -4.10
C ASN A 605 6.40 -28.56 -3.13
N ILE A 606 5.29 -28.25 -2.45
CA ILE A 606 5.23 -27.23 -1.40
C ILE A 606 4.89 -27.78 -0.01
N LEU A 607 4.61 -29.08 0.11
CA LEU A 607 4.48 -29.78 1.39
C LEU A 607 5.79 -29.69 2.20
N MET A 608 5.67 -29.28 3.46
CA MET A 608 6.80 -29.02 4.34
C MET A 608 6.89 -30.03 5.48
N GLU A 609 8.12 -30.39 5.86
CA GLU A 609 8.38 -31.13 7.09
C GLU A 609 8.13 -30.21 8.31
N ASP A 610 7.52 -30.71 9.38
CA ASP A 610 7.25 -30.08 10.68
C ASP A 610 8.24 -28.96 11.09
N LYS A 611 9.55 -29.24 11.03
CA LYS A 611 10.64 -28.30 11.36
C LYS A 611 10.68 -26.99 10.55
N TYR A 612 10.01 -26.94 9.40
CA TYR A 612 9.85 -25.76 8.54
C TYR A 612 8.58 -24.97 8.84
N MET A 613 7.71 -25.48 9.71
CA MET A 613 6.51 -24.80 10.22
C MET A 613 6.87 -23.95 11.45
N SER A 614 6.14 -22.85 11.65
CA SER A 614 6.34 -21.90 12.75
C SER A 614 5.42 -22.27 13.95
N ASP A 615 4.28 -21.62 14.05
CA ASP A 615 3.32 -21.61 15.16
C ASP A 615 1.98 -22.29 14.80
N SER A 616 1.71 -22.41 13.50
CA SER A 616 0.51 -23.01 12.93
C SER A 616 0.86 -23.96 11.77
N ALA A 617 -0.11 -24.76 11.38
CA ALA A 617 -0.03 -25.71 10.27
C ALA A 617 0.00 -25.05 8.86
N TRP A 618 0.10 -23.72 8.81
CA TRP A 618 0.09 -22.86 7.62
C TRP A 618 1.22 -21.82 7.61
N HIS A 619 1.77 -21.50 8.79
CA HIS A 619 2.86 -20.53 8.93
C HIS A 619 4.20 -21.24 8.81
N LEU A 620 5.09 -20.75 7.96
CA LEU A 620 6.43 -21.31 7.83
C LEU A 620 7.43 -20.57 8.72
N THR A 621 8.57 -21.21 9.01
CA THR A 621 9.79 -20.50 9.40
C THR A 621 10.34 -19.71 8.22
N LEU A 622 11.32 -18.82 8.45
CA LEU A 622 11.99 -18.11 7.36
C LEU A 622 12.66 -19.07 6.35
N GLU A 623 13.23 -20.18 6.82
CA GLU A 623 13.80 -21.22 5.95
C GLU A 623 12.71 -21.96 5.15
N GLY A 624 11.58 -22.28 5.79
CA GLY A 624 10.43 -22.88 5.11
C GLY A 624 9.86 -21.98 4.02
N ALA A 625 9.68 -20.68 4.30
CA ALA A 625 9.18 -19.69 3.34
C ALA A 625 10.11 -19.55 2.13
N ALA A 626 11.43 -19.49 2.34
CA ALA A 626 12.42 -19.50 1.26
C ALA A 626 12.42 -20.82 0.46
N LYS A 627 12.20 -21.97 1.11
CA LYS A 627 12.08 -23.29 0.45
C LYS A 627 10.81 -23.38 -0.42
N ARG A 628 9.65 -22.98 0.09
CA ARG A 628 8.38 -22.93 -0.68
C ARG A 628 8.49 -21.97 -1.86
N THR A 629 9.09 -20.81 -1.66
CA THR A 629 9.18 -19.79 -2.70
C THR A 629 10.09 -20.22 -3.86
N LYS A 630 11.13 -21.03 -3.62
CA LYS A 630 11.93 -21.65 -4.68
C LYS A 630 11.11 -22.60 -5.56
N THR A 631 10.15 -23.34 -5.00
CA THR A 631 9.18 -24.13 -5.79
C THR A 631 8.31 -23.20 -6.65
N VAL A 632 7.70 -22.16 -6.04
CA VAL A 632 6.83 -21.23 -6.77
C VAL A 632 7.57 -20.50 -7.89
N ILE A 633 8.83 -20.09 -7.68
CA ILE A 633 9.68 -19.51 -8.74
C ILE A 633 9.93 -20.50 -9.88
N SER A 634 10.10 -21.79 -9.59
CA SER A 634 10.24 -22.84 -10.61
C SER A 634 8.95 -23.00 -11.44
N ASP A 635 7.79 -22.95 -10.80
CA ASP A 635 6.49 -23.04 -11.48
C ASP A 635 6.19 -21.78 -12.31
N LEU A 636 6.54 -20.60 -11.81
CA LEU A 636 6.52 -19.34 -12.57
C LEU A 636 7.47 -19.38 -13.78
N ASN A 637 8.68 -19.93 -13.64
CA ASN A 637 9.62 -20.08 -14.76
C ASN A 637 9.02 -20.93 -15.88
N LYS A 638 8.45 -22.11 -15.54
CA LYS A 638 7.74 -22.98 -16.50
C LYS A 638 6.60 -22.23 -17.19
N LYS A 639 5.83 -21.46 -16.42
CA LYS A 639 4.61 -20.78 -16.90
C LYS A 639 4.88 -19.54 -17.75
N LEU A 640 5.96 -18.81 -17.47
CA LEU A 640 6.39 -17.60 -18.18
C LEU A 640 7.47 -17.87 -19.25
N GLY A 641 8.03 -19.08 -19.31
CA GLY A 641 9.09 -19.46 -20.26
C GLY A 641 10.46 -18.86 -19.94
N LYS A 642 10.88 -18.91 -18.67
CA LYS A 642 12.10 -18.26 -18.13
C LYS A 642 13.03 -19.18 -17.30
#